data_AF-N8XE28-F1
#
_entry.id   AF-N8XE28-F1
#
_cell.length_a   1.000
_cell.length_b   1.000
_cell.length_c   1.000
_cell.angle_alpha   90.00
_cell.angle_beta   90.00
_cell.angle_gamma   90.00
#
_symmetry.space_group_name_H-M   'P 1'
#
loop_
_entity.id
_entity.type
_entity.pdbx_description
1 polymer ?
#
loop_
_entity_poly.entity_id
_entity_poly.type
_entity_poly.pdbx_seq_one_letter_code
_entity_poly.pdbx_strand_id
1 'polypeptide(L)'
;MKKDLALETISRLTVPYKNLSLKEIFCKSHNSIELFKIYSIYADVHGFIICSSSIYLPPILGYSLESNFFPSNGEKNKEIDKLLDEIAKIALKNFSHQVTYKKEFAQLDNFQLQSIHSDEIANILPLIKTEWNQNSPFNDKVPGVTGCVPVAMGQIMKHHSWPFTSVGIIPEYKSFNTIMPAININGFSHPWDKMTNSGVGDQEGENAVADLILHLGCAVKTQYGSSASFNTEDVVPVLKKYYCYDEDIAFGYLTPLASDTTFSSEELISIVSFNIENGKPVQFGGAGHSLICDGKDKNNFFHMNFGWGGIANGYYSLFNNPYCQTIITDIKPQQKLSIEWDTFSCSKQMILGDKFVAEIIIDSTSEESFMGDITLILADVSGVIIKCLGATHTVYVSSGESVTVNFTFTVPTNLTCNSRQLGLLANNSNLMWGGKIVSGPIGCNNFVPVEIIRAKAKENIWLRTSLEKSLTFNRNHLTPVSVTLKNTGHDFYGNIALCLVDKNDNVMYEVARINGVILAGNDCISLEFSAACPEETITGDIYTMKIFCSSDESLPVNAYLILIGENEKIVNFSLVTIKSSLPYLDELSLPLSPNFPEHISPQTKTPINFDLYAKNGLLSQSNITLVLIDDNGVIYEIGSQKDNLGYGEGVTKHHSITPTISRSLPYGQYDIGIMVHIFVTDTHALVVNEVGVNNPVQITVDPVPQVPFVRLTESLPTSLTMVAGENFTLVSQLDLLKAEDDFPYVGTVIAYVVLPDSKKIKVGEIVEQFVTHLEPELLHMNCQLPDGLRNGVYELYLEAWDKHYPDIPSRLVGENENINDVVKIIVVDDGKYSQSVESSYSKI
;
A
#
# COMPACT_ATOMS: atom_id res chain seq x y z
N MET A 1 3.22 1.71 42.33
CA MET A 1 2.40 1.51 41.11
C MET A 1 3.17 0.80 39.98
N LYS A 2 4.27 1.33 39.41
CA LYS A 2 4.91 0.70 38.22
C LYS A 2 5.68 -0.61 38.51
N LYS A 3 6.40 -0.70 39.64
CA LYS A 3 7.13 -1.92 40.05
C LYS A 3 6.17 -3.05 40.46
N ASP A 4 5.04 -2.70 41.08
CA ASP A 4 4.04 -3.66 41.54
C ASP A 4 3.30 -4.30 40.35
N LEU A 5 2.95 -3.50 39.33
CA LEU A 5 2.36 -3.99 38.08
C LEU A 5 3.32 -4.89 37.29
N ALA A 6 4.62 -4.58 37.30
CA ALA A 6 5.64 -5.43 36.68
C ALA A 6 5.76 -6.78 37.41
N LEU A 7 5.79 -6.77 38.75
CA LEU A 7 5.78 -7.99 39.56
C LEU A 7 4.51 -8.81 39.34
N GLU A 8 3.34 -8.16 39.28
CA GLU A 8 2.08 -8.80 38.99
C GLU A 8 2.08 -9.43 37.59
N THR A 9 2.52 -8.70 36.57
CA THR A 9 2.61 -9.21 35.19
C THR A 9 3.52 -10.43 35.11
N ILE A 10 4.72 -10.37 35.70
CA ILE A 10 5.65 -11.50 35.70
C ILE A 10 5.07 -12.68 36.48
N SER A 11 4.38 -12.45 37.61
CA SER A 11 3.72 -13.52 38.37
C SER A 11 2.59 -14.21 37.60
N ARG A 12 1.92 -13.51 36.68
CA ARG A 12 0.90 -14.07 35.79
C ARG A 12 1.49 -14.79 34.57
N LEU A 13 2.74 -14.46 34.21
CA LEU A 13 3.51 -15.10 33.14
C LEU A 13 4.25 -16.35 33.63
N THR A 14 4.62 -16.40 34.91
CA THR A 14 5.44 -17.47 35.49
C THR A 14 4.70 -18.21 36.62
N VAL A 15 4.41 -19.48 36.40
CA VAL A 15 3.63 -20.29 37.37
C VAL A 15 4.42 -20.76 38.61
N PRO A 16 5.78 -20.83 38.69
CA PRO A 16 6.40 -21.40 39.90
C PRO A 16 7.28 -20.47 40.77
N TYR A 17 7.54 -19.20 40.45
CA TYR A 17 8.54 -18.42 41.20
C TYR A 17 7.97 -17.72 42.44
N LYS A 18 7.94 -18.44 43.57
CA LYS A 18 7.82 -17.84 44.91
C LYS A 18 9.13 -17.09 45.21
N ASN A 19 9.11 -15.76 45.21
CA ASN A 19 10.21 -14.80 45.46
C ASN A 19 10.81 -14.12 44.22
N LEU A 20 9.98 -13.61 43.31
CA LEU A 20 10.43 -12.68 42.27
C LEU A 20 10.86 -11.34 42.91
N SER A 21 12.07 -10.88 42.60
CA SER A 21 12.52 -9.53 42.96
C SER A 21 12.98 -8.77 41.71
N LEU A 22 12.72 -7.47 41.67
CA LEU A 22 13.09 -6.60 40.55
C LEU A 22 14.16 -5.60 40.99
N LYS A 23 15.26 -5.56 40.23
CA LYS A 23 16.33 -4.56 40.37
C LYS A 23 16.34 -3.64 39.16
N GLU A 24 16.19 -2.33 39.38
CA GLU A 24 16.30 -1.35 38.30
C GLU A 24 17.73 -1.35 37.76
N ILE A 25 17.87 -1.46 36.44
CA ILE A 25 19.16 -1.49 35.74
C ILE A 25 19.30 -0.33 34.75
N PHE A 26 18.19 0.29 34.33
CA PHE A 26 18.20 1.41 33.40
C PHE A 26 16.94 2.28 33.54
N CYS A 27 17.08 3.58 33.30
CA CYS A 27 15.99 4.54 33.23
C CYS A 27 16.25 5.51 32.07
N LYS A 28 15.30 5.64 31.14
CA LYS A 28 15.32 6.65 30.09
C LYS A 28 14.42 7.81 30.50
N SER A 29 14.96 9.02 30.42
CA SER A 29 14.21 10.25 30.69
C SER A 29 14.44 11.29 29.60
N HIS A 30 13.46 12.17 29.41
CA HIS A 30 13.54 13.34 28.54
C HIS A 30 12.97 14.56 29.28
N ASN A 31 13.72 15.67 29.34
CA ASN A 31 13.35 16.87 30.10
C ASN A 31 12.89 16.58 31.54
N SER A 32 13.60 15.69 32.24
CA SER A 32 13.28 15.23 33.60
C SER A 32 11.99 14.42 33.75
N ILE A 33 11.34 14.05 32.65
CA ILE A 33 10.20 13.13 32.61
C ILE A 33 10.74 11.72 32.31
N GLU A 34 10.48 10.77 33.21
CA GLU A 34 10.81 9.36 32.97
C GLU A 34 9.93 8.79 31.86
N LEU A 35 10.55 8.27 30.80
CA LEU A 35 9.85 7.66 29.66
C LEU A 35 9.62 6.17 29.88
N PHE A 36 10.65 5.43 30.28
CA PHE A 36 10.56 4.01 30.62
C PHE A 36 11.75 3.57 31.50
N LYS A 37 11.59 2.42 32.16
CA LYS A 37 12.57 1.78 33.02
C LYS A 37 12.77 0.33 32.65
N ILE A 38 13.97 -0.19 32.88
CA ILE A 38 14.27 -1.62 32.71
C ILE A 38 14.65 -2.19 34.06
N TYR A 39 14.03 -3.32 34.40
CA TYR A 39 14.31 -4.09 35.60
C TYR A 39 14.88 -5.44 35.22
N SER A 40 15.93 -5.88 35.90
CA SER A 40 16.38 -7.27 35.90
C SER A 40 15.56 -8.09 36.89
N ILE A 41 15.20 -9.30 36.50
CA ILE A 41 14.39 -10.24 37.29
C ILE A 41 15.34 -11.08 38.14
N TYR A 42 15.48 -10.73 39.42
CA TYR A 42 16.33 -11.43 40.39
C TYR A 42 15.54 -12.56 41.07
N ALA A 43 15.58 -13.72 40.43
CA ALA A 43 15.43 -15.03 41.07
C ALA A 43 16.43 -16.03 40.44
N ASP A 44 16.73 -15.86 39.15
CA ASP A 44 17.82 -16.49 38.40
C ASP A 44 18.56 -15.37 37.64
N VAL A 45 19.85 -15.48 37.34
CA VAL A 45 20.75 -14.38 36.88
C VAL A 45 20.46 -13.90 35.43
N HIS A 46 19.25 -14.16 34.95
CA HIS A 46 18.83 -14.11 33.56
C HIS A 46 17.38 -13.59 33.50
N GLY A 47 17.12 -12.55 32.71
CA GLY A 47 15.78 -11.99 32.50
C GLY A 47 15.67 -10.48 32.73
N PHE A 48 14.77 -9.84 31.98
CA PHE A 48 14.46 -8.42 32.07
C PHE A 48 12.98 -8.11 31.83
N ILE A 49 12.53 -6.95 32.29
CA ILE A 49 11.25 -6.36 31.92
C ILE A 49 11.40 -4.86 31.66
N ILE A 50 10.83 -4.37 30.56
CA ILE A 50 10.80 -2.97 30.16
C ILE A 50 9.44 -2.40 30.52
N CYS A 51 9.40 -1.51 31.52
CA CYS A 51 8.19 -0.89 32.01
C CYS A 51 8.11 0.55 31.49
N SER A 52 7.00 0.90 30.84
CA SER A 52 6.71 2.29 30.51
C SER A 52 6.56 3.12 31.78
N SER A 53 7.09 4.34 31.73
CA SER A 53 6.82 5.38 32.71
C SER A 53 5.76 6.39 32.26
N SER A 54 5.21 6.22 31.07
CA SER A 54 4.20 7.07 30.45
C SER A 54 2.83 6.42 30.47
N ILE A 55 1.78 7.19 30.74
CA ILE A 55 0.36 6.77 30.55
C ILE A 55 -0.03 6.71 29.05
N TYR A 56 0.87 7.18 28.18
CA TYR A 56 0.72 7.22 26.73
C TYR A 56 1.43 6.04 26.04
N LEU A 57 1.83 5.02 26.80
CA LEU A 57 2.40 3.79 26.29
C LEU A 57 1.87 2.60 27.10
N PRO A 58 1.85 1.38 26.53
CA PRO A 58 1.59 0.18 27.28
C PRO A 58 2.50 0.07 28.51
N PRO A 59 1.99 -0.39 29.67
CA PRO A 59 2.77 -0.49 30.89
C PRO A 59 3.99 -1.38 30.74
N ILE A 60 3.91 -2.44 29.92
CA ILE A 60 5.02 -3.32 29.56
C ILE A 60 5.30 -3.18 28.07
N LEU A 61 6.54 -2.84 27.72
CA LEU A 61 6.98 -2.65 26.33
C LEU A 61 7.67 -3.90 25.77
N GLY A 62 8.24 -4.70 26.65
CA GLY A 62 8.84 -5.99 26.32
C GLY A 62 9.45 -6.65 27.54
N TYR A 63 9.69 -7.95 27.47
CA TYR A 63 10.27 -8.71 28.57
C TYR A 63 10.98 -9.97 28.07
N SER A 64 11.85 -10.53 28.90
CA SER A 64 12.42 -11.86 28.71
C SER A 64 12.61 -12.51 30.07
N LEU A 65 12.35 -13.81 30.16
CA LEU A 65 12.60 -14.61 31.36
C LEU A 65 13.96 -15.31 31.33
N GLU A 66 14.63 -15.31 30.17
CA GLU A 66 15.82 -16.13 29.92
C GLU A 66 17.02 -15.29 29.44
N SER A 67 16.76 -14.16 28.79
CA SER A 67 17.80 -13.32 28.20
C SER A 67 18.15 -12.12 29.07
N ASN A 68 19.39 -11.68 28.99
CA ASN A 68 19.82 -10.42 29.60
C ASN A 68 19.60 -9.26 28.63
N PHE A 69 19.19 -8.10 29.16
CA PHE A 69 19.03 -6.91 28.32
C PHE A 69 20.36 -6.28 27.93
N PHE A 70 21.35 -6.29 28.83
CA PHE A 70 22.69 -5.75 28.58
C PHE A 70 23.75 -6.87 28.61
N PRO A 71 24.89 -6.69 27.92
CA PRO A 71 26.03 -7.60 28.03
C PRO A 71 26.52 -7.72 29.48
N SER A 72 26.83 -8.94 29.93
CA SER A 72 27.27 -9.19 31.31
C SER A 72 28.65 -8.59 31.65
N ASN A 73 29.46 -8.28 30.64
CA ASN A 73 30.78 -7.67 30.79
C ASN A 73 30.72 -6.14 30.97
N GLY A 74 29.53 -5.52 30.87
CA GLY A 74 29.35 -4.07 31.01
C GLY A 74 29.83 -3.24 29.82
N GLU A 75 30.14 -3.87 28.69
CA GLU A 75 30.53 -3.16 27.47
C GLU A 75 29.35 -2.36 26.91
N LYS A 76 29.64 -1.14 26.45
CA LYS A 76 28.66 -0.34 25.71
C LYS A 76 28.35 -1.02 24.39
N ASN A 77 27.06 -1.19 24.11
CA ASN A 77 26.59 -1.76 22.85
C ASN A 77 25.75 -0.73 22.11
N LYS A 78 26.26 -0.24 20.98
CA LYS A 78 25.62 0.79 20.16
C LYS A 78 24.25 0.36 19.64
N GLU A 79 24.06 -0.93 19.40
CA GLU A 79 22.79 -1.47 18.92
C GLU A 79 21.72 -1.43 20.01
N ILE A 80 22.11 -1.70 21.26
CA ILE A 80 21.22 -1.54 22.42
C ILE A 80 20.90 -0.07 22.65
N ASP A 81 21.89 0.83 22.56
CA ASP A 81 21.66 2.27 22.66
C ASP A 81 20.64 2.74 21.60
N LYS A 82 20.75 2.22 20.37
CA LYS A 82 19.82 2.49 19.28
C LYS A 82 18.41 1.95 19.58
N LEU A 83 18.28 0.71 20.07
CA LEU A 83 16.99 0.14 20.52
C LEU A 83 16.33 1.03 21.58
N LEU A 84 17.11 1.47 22.58
CA LEU A 84 16.62 2.34 23.65
C LEU A 84 16.18 3.72 23.14
N ASP A 85 16.90 4.28 22.17
CA ASP A 85 16.54 5.55 21.52
C ASP A 85 15.27 5.42 20.68
N GLU A 86 15.11 4.32 19.93
CA GLU A 86 13.90 4.09 19.15
C GLU A 86 12.66 3.89 20.05
N ILE A 87 12.76 3.11 21.14
CA ILE A 87 11.69 3.01 22.15
C ILE A 87 11.36 4.40 22.74
N ALA A 88 12.37 5.23 23.01
CA ALA A 88 12.18 6.58 23.53
C ALA A 88 11.45 7.50 22.54
N LYS A 89 11.78 7.42 21.24
CA LYS A 89 11.09 8.20 20.18
C LYS A 89 9.60 7.89 20.15
N ILE A 90 9.22 6.61 20.27
CA ILE A 90 7.82 6.18 20.33
C ILE A 90 7.13 6.73 21.58
N ALA A 91 7.80 6.66 22.73
CA ALA A 91 7.28 7.23 23.99
C ALA A 91 7.02 8.74 23.89
N LEU A 92 7.96 9.46 23.29
CA LEU A 92 7.88 10.91 23.12
C LEU A 92 6.80 11.31 22.12
N LYS A 93 6.69 10.57 21.01
CA LYS A 93 5.61 10.74 20.03
C LYS A 93 4.24 10.65 20.72
N ASN A 94 3.98 9.58 21.47
CA ASN A 94 2.67 9.44 22.13
C ASN A 94 2.46 10.45 23.27
N PHE A 95 3.55 10.89 23.92
CA PHE A 95 3.49 11.90 24.98
C PHE A 95 3.10 13.29 24.47
N SER A 96 3.67 13.75 23.35
CA SER A 96 3.26 15.02 22.74
C SER A 96 1.79 15.00 22.32
N HIS A 97 1.28 13.83 21.90
CA HIS A 97 -0.05 13.71 21.33
C HIS A 97 -1.17 13.60 22.38
N GLN A 98 -0.85 13.57 23.68
CA GLN A 98 -1.78 13.30 24.80
C GLN A 98 -2.68 12.05 24.60
N VAL A 99 -2.29 11.14 23.70
CA VAL A 99 -3.03 9.92 23.37
C VAL A 99 -2.95 8.98 24.56
N THR A 100 -3.96 9.07 25.43
CA THR A 100 -4.01 8.23 26.62
C THR A 100 -4.37 6.82 26.18
N TYR A 101 -3.51 5.83 26.44
CA TYR A 101 -3.76 4.41 26.16
C TYR A 101 -4.86 3.79 27.07
N LYS A 102 -5.78 4.61 27.60
CA LYS A 102 -6.88 4.20 28.47
C LYS A 102 -7.93 3.33 27.75
N LYS A 103 -8.03 3.36 26.41
CA LYS A 103 -9.07 2.64 25.67
C LYS A 103 -8.65 1.25 25.18
N GLU A 104 -7.42 1.08 24.68
CA GLU A 104 -6.90 -0.26 24.32
C GLU A 104 -6.69 -1.13 25.57
N PHE A 105 -6.43 -0.50 26.73
CA PHE A 105 -6.41 -1.20 28.01
C PHE A 105 -7.76 -1.38 28.69
N ALA A 106 -8.85 -0.76 28.25
CA ALA A 106 -10.18 -1.19 28.71
C ALA A 106 -10.47 -2.64 28.24
N GLN A 107 -9.83 -3.08 27.14
CA GLN A 107 -9.83 -4.47 26.72
C GLN A 107 -8.85 -5.34 27.52
N LEU A 108 -7.74 -4.81 28.06
CA LEU A 108 -6.83 -5.55 28.96
C LEU A 108 -7.31 -5.60 30.43
N ASP A 109 -8.01 -4.58 30.91
CA ASP A 109 -8.73 -4.59 32.19
C ASP A 109 -9.99 -5.49 32.13
N ASN A 110 -10.65 -5.60 30.96
CA ASN A 110 -11.71 -6.61 30.69
C ASN A 110 -11.18 -7.96 30.19
N PHE A 111 -9.86 -8.14 30.01
CA PHE A 111 -9.27 -9.47 29.72
C PHE A 111 -9.15 -10.34 30.97
N GLN A 112 -9.75 -9.91 32.08
CA GLN A 112 -10.38 -10.84 33.01
C GLN A 112 -11.90 -10.87 32.72
N LEU A 113 -12.37 -12.04 32.25
CA LEU A 113 -13.77 -12.46 32.12
C LEU A 113 -14.48 -12.15 30.79
N GLN A 114 -13.92 -12.61 29.66
CA GLN A 114 -14.74 -13.36 28.72
C GLN A 114 -14.15 -14.76 28.56
N SER A 115 -14.86 -15.72 29.15
CA SER A 115 -14.79 -17.13 28.78
C SER A 115 -15.23 -17.27 27.32
N ILE A 116 -14.36 -16.95 26.37
CA ILE A 116 -14.42 -17.61 25.08
C ILE A 116 -13.86 -19.00 25.35
N HIS A 117 -14.77 -19.97 25.38
CA HIS A 117 -14.42 -21.38 25.34
C HIS A 117 -13.58 -21.65 24.09
N SER A 118 -12.25 -21.59 24.22
CA SER A 118 -11.31 -22.28 23.34
C SER A 118 -10.00 -22.45 24.10
N ASP A 119 -9.66 -23.70 24.40
CA ASP A 119 -8.40 -24.14 25.00
C ASP A 119 -7.17 -23.92 24.07
N GLU A 120 -7.11 -22.86 23.24
CA GLU A 120 -6.30 -22.86 22.00
C GLU A 120 -5.44 -21.62 21.68
N ILE A 121 -5.22 -20.63 22.57
CA ILE A 121 -4.11 -19.68 22.33
C ILE A 121 -2.83 -20.29 22.89
N ALA A 122 -2.17 -21.12 22.06
CA ALA A 122 -0.92 -21.78 22.41
C ALA A 122 0.20 -20.75 22.58
N ASN A 123 0.87 -20.78 23.74
CA ASN A 123 2.19 -20.17 23.89
C ASN A 123 3.17 -20.90 22.96
N ILE A 124 3.66 -20.25 21.91
CA ILE A 124 4.64 -20.83 20.98
C ILE A 124 6.02 -20.34 21.40
N LEU A 125 6.78 -21.26 21.99
CA LEU A 125 8.17 -21.02 22.36
C LEU A 125 9.01 -20.66 21.12
N PRO A 126 10.12 -19.91 21.29
CA PRO A 126 10.96 -19.49 20.17
C PRO A 126 11.38 -20.68 19.29
N LEU A 127 11.03 -20.63 18.01
CA LEU A 127 11.30 -21.66 17.00
C LEU A 127 12.81 -21.74 16.71
N ILE A 128 13.49 -20.60 16.70
CA ILE A 128 14.92 -20.50 16.44
C ILE A 128 15.69 -20.73 17.73
N LYS A 129 16.68 -21.62 17.65
CA LYS A 129 17.55 -21.97 18.78
C LYS A 129 18.92 -21.32 18.70
N THR A 130 19.27 -20.75 17.55
CA THR A 130 20.54 -20.07 17.35
C THR A 130 20.54 -18.72 18.05
N GLU A 131 21.68 -18.37 18.61
CA GLU A 131 21.98 -17.06 19.20
C GLU A 131 23.20 -16.50 18.47
N TRP A 132 23.10 -16.35 17.16
CA TRP A 132 24.22 -15.88 16.34
C TRP A 132 24.45 -14.37 16.49
N ASN A 133 25.64 -13.90 16.12
CA ASN A 133 26.07 -12.52 16.28
C ASN A 133 26.71 -11.99 14.98
N GLN A 134 27.13 -10.72 14.98
CA GLN A 134 27.73 -10.04 13.81
C GLN A 134 29.25 -9.86 13.88
N ASN A 135 29.87 -10.24 15.00
CA ASN A 135 31.32 -10.18 15.21
C ASN A 135 31.94 -11.58 15.08
N SER A 136 33.21 -11.75 15.40
CA SER A 136 33.89 -13.04 15.27
C SER A 136 33.18 -14.13 16.09
N PRO A 137 33.03 -15.37 15.58
CA PRO A 137 33.60 -15.89 14.32
C PRO A 137 32.75 -15.61 13.07
N PHE A 138 31.55 -15.06 13.22
CA PHE A 138 30.58 -14.89 12.13
C PHE A 138 31.09 -14.00 10.99
N ASN A 139 31.93 -13.01 11.31
CA ASN A 139 32.49 -12.08 10.34
C ASN A 139 33.91 -12.43 9.85
N ASP A 140 34.47 -13.57 10.22
CA ASP A 140 35.88 -13.91 9.94
C ASP A 140 36.21 -13.95 8.43
N LYS A 141 35.18 -14.10 7.58
CA LYS A 141 35.31 -14.17 6.11
C LYS A 141 34.80 -12.94 5.35
N VAL A 142 34.35 -11.89 6.05
CA VAL A 142 33.88 -10.65 5.43
C VAL A 142 34.73 -9.45 5.84
N PRO A 143 34.87 -8.41 4.99
CA PRO A 143 35.66 -7.23 5.32
C PRO A 143 34.86 -6.25 6.21
N GLY A 144 34.66 -6.59 7.49
CA GLY A 144 33.95 -5.74 8.45
C GLY A 144 33.00 -6.50 9.37
N VAL A 145 31.87 -5.90 9.73
CA VAL A 145 30.76 -6.60 10.40
C VAL A 145 29.93 -7.36 9.38
N THR A 146 29.30 -8.47 9.79
CA THR A 146 28.46 -9.29 8.88
C THR A 146 27.29 -8.53 8.28
N GLY A 147 26.72 -7.59 9.05
CA GLY A 147 25.38 -7.06 8.83
C GLY A 147 24.29 -7.95 9.43
N CYS A 148 23.17 -7.34 9.80
CA CYS A 148 22.07 -8.02 10.48
C CYS A 148 21.19 -8.86 9.56
N VAL A 149 21.02 -8.48 8.28
CA VAL A 149 20.26 -9.29 7.31
C VAL A 149 20.89 -10.68 7.07
N PRO A 150 22.19 -10.80 6.75
CA PRO A 150 22.80 -12.12 6.55
C PRO A 150 22.73 -13.01 7.79
N VAL A 151 22.84 -12.42 8.99
CA VAL A 151 22.69 -13.15 10.27
C VAL A 151 21.25 -13.60 10.48
N ALA A 152 20.26 -12.73 10.22
CA ALA A 152 18.86 -13.11 10.30
C ALA A 152 18.53 -14.26 9.33
N MET A 153 18.94 -14.13 8.06
CA MET A 153 18.78 -15.18 7.04
C MET A 153 19.45 -16.49 7.48
N GLY A 154 20.70 -16.44 7.92
CA GLY A 154 21.46 -17.63 8.30
C GLY A 154 20.83 -18.40 9.47
N GLN A 155 20.29 -17.69 10.46
CA GLN A 155 19.59 -18.30 11.59
C GLN A 155 18.27 -18.98 11.15
N ILE A 156 17.48 -18.34 10.28
CA ILE A 156 16.27 -18.95 9.71
C ILE A 156 16.63 -20.18 8.85
N MET A 157 17.70 -20.09 8.06
CA MET A 157 18.18 -21.21 7.25
C MET A 157 18.66 -22.37 8.12
N LYS A 158 19.35 -22.09 9.22
CA LYS A 158 19.77 -23.10 10.19
C LYS A 158 18.58 -23.77 10.89
N HIS A 159 17.52 -23.02 11.21
CA HIS A 159 16.29 -23.58 11.77
C HIS A 159 15.70 -24.66 10.85
N HIS A 160 15.66 -24.41 9.54
CA HIS A 160 15.24 -25.41 8.55
C HIS A 160 16.34 -26.43 8.20
N SER A 161 17.61 -26.11 8.49
CA SER A 161 18.79 -26.81 7.99
C SER A 161 18.71 -27.06 6.48
N TRP A 162 18.46 -25.98 5.74
CA TRP A 162 18.20 -25.96 4.31
C TRP A 162 18.98 -24.82 3.62
N PRO A 163 19.46 -24.99 2.37
CA PRO A 163 19.31 -26.15 1.49
C PRO A 163 20.26 -27.31 1.78
N PHE A 164 19.94 -28.47 1.20
CA PHE A 164 20.92 -29.57 1.11
C PHE A 164 22.11 -29.16 0.23
N THR A 165 21.83 -28.56 -0.93
CA THR A 165 22.85 -27.94 -1.80
C THR A 165 22.38 -26.61 -2.35
N SER A 166 23.26 -25.62 -2.37
CA SER A 166 23.04 -24.35 -3.07
C SER A 166 23.20 -24.50 -4.58
N VAL A 167 22.65 -23.55 -5.34
CA VAL A 167 22.69 -23.55 -6.81
C VAL A 167 23.22 -22.23 -7.36
N GLY A 168 23.94 -22.30 -8.48
CA GLY A 168 24.36 -21.11 -9.24
C GLY A 168 25.61 -20.38 -8.72
N ILE A 169 25.78 -19.17 -9.24
CA ILE A 169 26.95 -18.31 -9.00
C ILE A 169 26.44 -16.96 -8.48
N ILE A 170 26.92 -16.55 -7.30
CA ILE A 170 26.72 -15.20 -6.79
C ILE A 170 27.67 -14.27 -7.57
N PRO A 171 27.16 -13.25 -8.27
CA PRO A 171 27.99 -12.38 -9.10
C PRO A 171 28.91 -11.49 -8.26
N GLU A 172 30.01 -11.07 -8.86
CA GLU A 172 30.86 -10.01 -8.32
C GLU A 172 30.07 -8.70 -8.16
N TYR A 173 30.38 -7.94 -7.11
CA TYR A 173 29.86 -6.60 -6.94
C TYR A 173 30.82 -5.70 -6.15
N LYS A 174 30.59 -4.39 -6.24
CA LYS A 174 31.32 -3.39 -5.46
C LYS A 174 30.63 -3.17 -4.11
N SER A 175 31.38 -3.40 -3.03
CA SER A 175 31.00 -3.17 -1.64
C SER A 175 31.78 -1.99 -1.08
N PHE A 176 31.16 -0.80 -1.00
CA PHE A 176 31.84 0.47 -0.69
C PHE A 176 33.17 0.63 -1.47
N ASN A 177 34.31 0.43 -0.79
CA ASN A 177 35.66 0.60 -1.33
C ASN A 177 36.35 -0.73 -1.69
N THR A 178 35.66 -1.86 -1.59
CA THR A 178 36.17 -3.21 -1.84
C THR A 178 35.36 -3.90 -2.93
N ILE A 179 35.99 -4.77 -3.72
CA ILE A 179 35.31 -5.64 -4.68
C ILE A 179 35.10 -6.99 -4.00
N MET A 180 33.85 -7.43 -3.93
CA MET A 180 33.52 -8.79 -3.47
C MET A 180 33.47 -9.69 -4.70
N PRO A 181 34.36 -10.70 -4.80
CA PRO A 181 34.47 -11.54 -5.98
C PRO A 181 33.22 -12.41 -6.19
N ALA A 182 33.03 -12.89 -7.42
CA ALA A 182 32.00 -13.87 -7.69
C ALA A 182 32.25 -15.17 -6.91
N ILE A 183 31.20 -15.77 -6.35
CA ILE A 183 31.28 -17.00 -5.55
C ILE A 183 30.44 -18.08 -6.23
N ASN A 184 31.09 -19.18 -6.62
CA ASN A 184 30.39 -20.35 -7.14
C ASN A 184 29.92 -21.23 -5.98
N ILE A 185 28.61 -21.24 -5.74
CA ILE A 185 27.95 -22.04 -4.70
C ILE A 185 27.20 -23.23 -5.30
N ASN A 186 27.36 -23.49 -6.60
CA ASN A 186 26.64 -24.55 -7.29
C ASN A 186 27.08 -25.93 -6.77
N GLY A 187 26.14 -26.65 -6.15
CA GLY A 187 26.42 -27.94 -5.49
C GLY A 187 27.09 -27.81 -4.13
N PHE A 188 27.21 -26.59 -3.57
CA PHE A 188 27.80 -26.39 -2.24
C PHE A 188 26.89 -26.99 -1.17
N SER A 189 27.41 -27.96 -0.41
CA SER A 189 26.72 -28.62 0.70
C SER A 189 27.02 -27.90 2.01
N HIS A 190 25.98 -27.44 2.70
CA HIS A 190 26.12 -26.76 3.98
C HIS A 190 26.23 -27.79 5.12
N PRO A 191 27.28 -27.76 5.95
CA PRO A 191 27.44 -28.70 7.07
C PRO A 191 26.58 -28.25 8.26
N TRP A 192 25.26 -28.32 8.11
CA TRP A 192 24.30 -27.83 9.09
C TRP A 192 24.54 -28.41 10.49
N ASP A 193 24.88 -29.70 10.58
CA ASP A 193 25.15 -30.40 11.83
C ASP A 193 26.36 -29.84 12.61
N LYS A 194 27.31 -29.22 11.91
CA LYS A 194 28.49 -28.56 12.50
C LYS A 194 28.21 -27.15 13.02
N MET A 195 27.16 -26.50 12.50
CA MET A 195 26.78 -25.15 12.92
C MET A 195 26.03 -25.21 14.26
N THR A 196 26.71 -24.87 15.36
CA THR A 196 26.14 -24.89 16.71
C THR A 196 25.13 -23.75 16.92
N ASN A 197 24.28 -23.88 17.94
CA ASN A 197 23.33 -22.83 18.31
C ASN A 197 24.02 -21.50 18.69
N SER A 198 25.16 -21.57 19.38
CA SER A 198 25.96 -20.38 19.68
C SER A 198 26.75 -19.85 18.47
N GLY A 199 26.88 -20.64 17.40
CA GLY A 199 27.78 -20.36 16.27
C GLY A 199 29.27 -20.40 16.61
N VAL A 200 29.61 -20.81 17.83
CA VAL A 200 30.97 -20.93 18.38
C VAL A 200 31.19 -22.38 18.78
N GLY A 201 32.37 -22.94 18.50
CA GLY A 201 32.59 -24.37 18.68
C GLY A 201 33.99 -24.80 18.26
N ASP A 202 34.06 -25.85 17.42
CA ASP A 202 35.31 -26.19 16.74
C ASP A 202 35.50 -25.31 15.50
N GLN A 203 36.74 -25.23 15.02
CA GLN A 203 37.10 -24.39 13.88
C GLN A 203 36.31 -24.75 12.61
N GLU A 204 35.89 -26.01 12.46
CA GLU A 204 35.09 -26.45 11.32
C GLU A 204 33.68 -25.84 11.35
N GLY A 205 33.00 -25.91 12.50
CA GLY A 205 31.70 -25.29 12.72
C GLY A 205 31.73 -23.77 12.60
N GLU A 206 32.75 -23.13 13.18
CA GLU A 206 32.95 -21.68 13.08
C GLU A 206 33.16 -21.24 11.62
N ASN A 207 34.00 -21.95 10.89
CA ASN A 207 34.24 -21.70 9.47
C ASN A 207 32.98 -21.92 8.63
N ALA A 208 32.16 -22.91 8.97
CA ALA A 208 30.91 -23.20 8.27
C ALA A 208 29.89 -22.08 8.45
N VAL A 209 29.75 -21.55 9.66
CA VAL A 209 28.88 -20.39 9.92
C VAL A 209 29.41 -19.16 9.19
N ALA A 210 30.72 -18.88 9.24
CA ALA A 210 31.32 -17.76 8.53
C ALA A 210 31.16 -17.87 6.99
N ASP A 211 31.26 -19.08 6.41
CA ASP A 211 31.00 -19.30 4.98
C ASP A 211 29.54 -19.02 4.62
N LEU A 212 28.60 -19.53 5.41
CA LEU A 212 27.17 -19.28 5.20
C LEU A 212 26.89 -17.76 5.23
N ILE A 213 27.40 -17.05 6.23
CA ILE A 213 27.21 -15.61 6.36
C ILE A 213 27.84 -14.83 5.19
N LEU A 214 29.05 -15.21 4.75
CA LEU A 214 29.68 -14.64 3.56
C LEU A 214 28.81 -14.84 2.32
N HIS A 215 28.35 -16.06 2.06
CA HIS A 215 27.54 -16.39 0.89
C HIS A 215 26.22 -15.61 0.90
N LEU A 216 25.53 -15.55 2.03
CA LEU A 216 24.28 -14.81 2.16
C LEU A 216 24.49 -13.31 1.97
N GLY A 217 25.50 -12.75 2.64
CA GLY A 217 25.78 -11.33 2.54
C GLY A 217 26.24 -10.88 1.15
N CYS A 218 27.02 -11.70 0.44
CA CYS A 218 27.34 -11.44 -0.96
C CYS A 218 26.12 -11.59 -1.88
N ALA A 219 25.24 -12.56 -1.62
CA ALA A 219 24.03 -12.77 -2.43
C ALA A 219 23.06 -11.58 -2.36
N VAL A 220 22.90 -10.96 -1.18
CA VAL A 220 22.12 -9.72 -0.99
C VAL A 220 22.96 -8.44 -1.17
N LYS A 221 24.15 -8.56 -1.76
CA LYS A 221 25.03 -7.42 -2.10
C LYS A 221 25.34 -6.47 -0.93
N THR A 222 25.54 -7.03 0.26
CA THR A 222 25.86 -6.29 1.49
C THR A 222 27.03 -5.34 1.27
N GLN A 223 26.88 -4.09 1.67
CA GLN A 223 27.97 -3.12 1.65
C GLN A 223 28.72 -3.22 2.98
N TYR A 224 29.89 -3.85 2.97
CA TYR A 224 30.71 -4.14 4.14
C TYR A 224 31.67 -3.02 4.52
N GLY A 225 31.65 -2.62 5.79
CA GLY A 225 32.60 -1.69 6.39
C GLY A 225 32.53 -1.74 7.92
N SER A 226 32.81 -0.61 8.59
CA SER A 226 32.59 -0.46 10.04
C SER A 226 31.11 -0.54 10.45
N SER A 227 30.23 -0.44 9.46
CA SER A 227 28.81 -0.78 9.49
C SER A 227 28.48 -1.51 8.19
N ALA A 228 27.39 -2.27 8.18
CA ALA A 228 26.90 -2.91 6.97
C ALA A 228 25.58 -2.27 6.51
N SER A 229 25.40 -2.07 5.21
CA SER A 229 24.11 -1.67 4.62
C SER A 229 23.65 -2.69 3.58
N PHE A 230 22.33 -2.82 3.42
CA PHE A 230 21.67 -3.85 2.62
C PHE A 230 20.26 -3.38 2.24
N ASN A 231 19.65 -4.07 1.26
CA ASN A 231 18.23 -3.94 0.94
C ASN A 231 17.50 -5.22 1.37
N THR A 232 16.52 -5.09 2.28
CA THR A 232 15.74 -6.25 2.76
C THR A 232 14.95 -6.93 1.63
N GLU A 233 14.57 -6.18 0.59
CA GLU A 233 13.88 -6.68 -0.59
C GLU A 233 14.69 -7.72 -1.38
N ASP A 234 16.02 -7.68 -1.31
CA ASP A 234 16.89 -8.64 -2.01
C ASP A 234 16.86 -10.05 -1.37
N VAL A 235 16.36 -10.20 -0.15
CA VAL A 235 16.33 -11.48 0.57
C VAL A 235 15.46 -12.52 -0.15
N VAL A 236 14.25 -12.14 -0.55
CA VAL A 236 13.29 -13.04 -1.20
C VAL A 236 13.83 -13.63 -2.52
N PRO A 237 14.27 -12.82 -3.51
CA PRO A 237 14.80 -13.37 -4.76
C PRO A 237 16.07 -14.20 -4.52
N VAL A 238 16.90 -13.86 -3.52
CA VAL A 238 18.10 -14.64 -3.17
C VAL A 238 17.75 -16.02 -2.61
N LEU A 239 16.82 -16.10 -1.66
CA LEU A 239 16.40 -17.38 -1.05
C LEU A 239 15.82 -18.32 -2.10
N LYS A 240 14.97 -17.80 -3.00
CA LYS A 240 14.38 -18.56 -4.11
C LYS A 240 15.45 -19.01 -5.11
N LYS A 241 16.27 -18.08 -5.59
CA LYS A 241 17.21 -18.32 -6.70
C LYS A 241 18.38 -19.23 -6.33
N TYR A 242 19.03 -18.99 -5.19
CA TYR A 242 20.31 -19.62 -4.86
C TYR A 242 20.21 -20.72 -3.81
N TYR A 243 19.13 -20.71 -3.03
CA TYR A 243 18.97 -21.58 -1.86
C TYR A 243 17.71 -22.45 -1.92
N CYS A 244 17.02 -22.50 -3.07
CA CYS A 244 15.88 -23.37 -3.33
C CYS A 244 14.79 -23.29 -2.23
N TYR A 245 14.51 -22.10 -1.74
CA TYR A 245 13.35 -21.86 -0.90
C TYR A 245 12.07 -21.79 -1.73
N ASP A 246 10.92 -21.92 -1.07
CA ASP A 246 9.61 -21.96 -1.73
C ASP A 246 9.26 -20.65 -2.46
N GLU A 247 8.46 -20.76 -3.51
CA GLU A 247 7.98 -19.62 -4.29
C GLU A 247 6.93 -18.79 -3.55
N ASP A 248 6.36 -19.34 -2.49
CA ASP A 248 5.37 -18.68 -1.64
C ASP A 248 5.94 -17.57 -0.74
N ILE A 249 7.27 -17.40 -0.66
CA ILE A 249 7.87 -16.33 0.16
C ILE A 249 7.36 -14.97 -0.32
N ALA A 250 6.74 -14.23 0.59
CA ALA A 250 6.19 -12.91 0.34
C ALA A 250 6.92 -11.83 1.14
N PHE A 251 7.12 -10.67 0.50
CA PHE A 251 7.64 -9.45 1.09
C PHE A 251 6.52 -8.41 1.17
N GLY A 252 6.43 -7.69 2.29
CA GLY A 252 5.45 -6.62 2.45
C GLY A 252 5.98 -5.42 3.25
N TYR A 253 5.38 -4.25 3.02
CA TYR A 253 5.58 -3.06 3.84
C TYR A 253 4.46 -2.98 4.89
N LEU A 254 4.81 -2.62 6.13
CA LEU A 254 3.90 -2.59 7.28
C LEU A 254 3.53 -1.18 7.74
N THR A 255 4.27 -0.16 7.32
CA THR A 255 4.00 1.24 7.69
C THR A 255 3.19 1.97 6.61
N PRO A 256 2.39 3.00 6.98
CA PRO A 256 1.79 3.95 6.05
C PRO A 256 2.85 4.86 5.43
N LEU A 257 3.67 4.31 4.55
CA LEU A 257 4.49 5.08 3.62
C LEU A 257 3.75 5.04 2.30
N ALA A 258 2.83 5.99 2.10
CA ALA A 258 2.24 6.37 0.81
C ALA A 258 1.83 5.21 -0.14
N SER A 259 1.44 4.05 0.40
CA SER A 259 1.12 2.85 -0.38
C SER A 259 -0.21 2.27 0.07
N ASP A 260 -0.93 1.66 -0.88
CA ASP A 260 -2.26 1.04 -0.70
C ASP A 260 -2.25 -0.24 0.16
N THR A 261 -1.13 -0.52 0.86
CA THR A 261 -0.81 -1.78 1.53
C THR A 261 -0.54 -1.59 3.02
N THR A 262 -1.33 -0.77 3.72
CA THR A 262 -1.23 -0.67 5.18
C THR A 262 -2.02 -1.80 5.83
N PHE A 263 -1.38 -2.51 6.77
CA PHE A 263 -2.05 -3.49 7.62
C PHE A 263 -2.45 -2.83 8.94
N SER A 264 -3.66 -3.09 9.41
CA SER A 264 -4.04 -2.83 10.80
C SER A 264 -3.19 -3.66 11.77
N SER A 265 -3.16 -3.26 13.04
CA SER A 265 -2.47 -4.01 14.10
C SER A 265 -2.96 -5.46 14.19
N GLU A 266 -4.26 -5.69 14.02
CA GLU A 266 -4.88 -6.99 14.05
C GLU A 266 -4.50 -7.85 12.83
N GLU A 267 -4.41 -7.25 11.64
CA GLU A 267 -3.91 -7.91 10.44
C GLU A 267 -2.45 -8.32 10.63
N LEU A 268 -1.60 -7.43 11.13
CA LEU A 268 -0.19 -7.73 11.40
C LEU A 268 -0.03 -8.87 12.42
N ILE A 269 -0.79 -8.84 13.53
CA ILE A 269 -0.82 -9.93 14.50
C ILE A 269 -1.24 -11.24 13.82
N SER A 270 -2.24 -11.20 12.93
CA SER A 270 -2.74 -12.39 12.22
C SER A 270 -1.69 -12.95 11.25
N ILE A 271 -1.03 -12.11 10.45
CA ILE A 271 0.05 -12.48 9.52
C ILE A 271 1.17 -13.21 10.26
N VAL A 272 1.65 -12.62 11.36
CA VAL A 272 2.77 -13.17 12.12
C VAL A 272 2.35 -14.43 12.86
N SER A 273 1.18 -14.43 13.51
CA SER A 273 0.67 -15.62 14.21
C SER A 273 0.53 -16.80 13.26
N PHE A 274 -0.07 -16.57 12.08
CA PHE A 274 -0.22 -17.60 11.05
C PHE A 274 1.12 -18.23 10.65
N ASN A 275 2.18 -17.43 10.50
CA ASN A 275 3.50 -17.94 10.17
C ASN A 275 4.11 -18.75 11.33
N ILE A 276 4.11 -18.20 12.54
CA ILE A 276 4.70 -18.85 13.72
C ILE A 276 3.97 -20.15 14.09
N GLU A 277 2.64 -20.17 14.03
CA GLU A 277 1.80 -21.35 14.26
C GLU A 277 2.08 -22.49 13.26
N ASN A 278 2.53 -22.14 12.06
CA ASN A 278 2.93 -23.09 11.03
C ASN A 278 4.45 -23.38 11.04
N GLY A 279 5.18 -22.99 12.10
CA GLY A 279 6.60 -23.27 12.25
C GLY A 279 7.49 -22.49 11.27
N LYS A 280 7.04 -21.32 10.81
CA LYS A 280 7.76 -20.47 9.84
C LYS A 280 8.20 -19.17 10.54
N PRO A 281 9.48 -19.01 10.90
CA PRO A 281 10.00 -17.75 11.42
C PRO A 281 9.82 -16.61 10.40
N VAL A 282 9.56 -15.40 10.91
CA VAL A 282 9.32 -14.19 10.12
C VAL A 282 10.52 -13.28 10.24
N GLN A 283 11.01 -12.73 9.13
CA GLN A 283 12.06 -11.70 9.18
C GLN A 283 11.43 -10.30 9.10
N PHE A 284 11.80 -9.44 10.04
CA PHE A 284 11.43 -8.03 10.05
C PHE A 284 12.59 -7.13 9.63
N GLY A 285 12.27 -5.97 9.07
CA GLY A 285 13.23 -4.89 8.82
C GLY A 285 12.63 -3.52 9.15
N GLY A 286 13.43 -2.64 9.73
CA GLY A 286 13.02 -1.29 10.10
C GLY A 286 14.09 -0.57 10.92
N ALA A 287 14.04 0.75 10.99
CA ALA A 287 15.00 1.59 11.72
C ALA A 287 16.49 1.25 11.42
N GLY A 288 16.79 0.79 10.20
CA GLY A 288 18.14 0.38 9.79
C GLY A 288 18.65 -0.88 10.52
N HIS A 289 17.78 -1.82 10.88
CA HIS A 289 18.12 -3.13 11.42
C HIS A 289 17.17 -4.21 10.86
N SER A 290 17.61 -5.47 10.90
CA SER A 290 16.79 -6.63 10.57
C SER A 290 16.89 -7.66 11.68
N LEU A 291 15.75 -8.26 12.03
CA LEU A 291 15.61 -9.19 13.14
C LEU A 291 14.62 -10.29 12.78
N ILE A 292 14.52 -11.30 13.63
CA ILE A 292 13.62 -12.43 13.41
C ILE A 292 12.54 -12.41 14.49
N CYS A 293 11.30 -12.62 14.09
CA CYS A 293 10.22 -13.02 14.96
C CYS A 293 10.01 -14.52 14.84
N ASP A 294 10.06 -15.24 15.95
CA ASP A 294 10.07 -16.71 15.95
C ASP A 294 9.27 -17.34 17.10
N GLY A 295 8.48 -16.56 17.84
CA GLY A 295 7.65 -17.08 18.93
C GLY A 295 6.54 -16.11 19.31
N LYS A 296 5.58 -16.57 20.12
CA LYS A 296 4.44 -15.76 20.56
C LYS A 296 3.94 -16.22 21.93
N ASP A 297 3.64 -15.26 22.80
CA ASP A 297 3.02 -15.52 24.09
C ASP A 297 1.48 -15.41 24.05
N LYS A 298 0.84 -15.81 25.15
CA LYS A 298 -0.63 -15.75 25.31
C LYS A 298 -1.23 -14.34 25.27
N ASN A 299 -0.41 -13.29 25.34
CA ASN A 299 -0.83 -11.89 25.38
C ASN A 299 -0.50 -11.15 24.06
N ASN A 300 -0.22 -11.87 22.97
CA ASN A 300 0.18 -11.31 21.68
C ASN A 300 1.48 -10.48 21.73
N PHE A 301 2.39 -10.81 22.66
CA PHE A 301 3.79 -10.41 22.51
C PHE A 301 4.52 -11.46 21.68
N PHE A 302 5.43 -10.99 20.84
CA PHE A 302 6.14 -11.81 19.88
C PHE A 302 7.62 -11.86 20.23
N HIS A 303 8.19 -13.06 20.22
CA HIS A 303 9.60 -13.27 20.53
C HIS A 303 10.46 -12.74 19.38
N MET A 304 11.40 -11.85 19.71
CA MET A 304 12.32 -11.21 18.79
C MET A 304 13.74 -11.71 19.05
N ASN A 305 14.38 -12.25 18.01
CA ASN A 305 15.80 -12.53 17.96
C ASN A 305 16.51 -11.42 17.18
N PHE A 306 17.31 -10.60 17.88
CA PHE A 306 17.99 -9.43 17.30
C PHE A 306 19.27 -9.77 16.53
N GLY A 307 19.77 -11.01 16.62
CA GLY A 307 21.06 -11.39 16.03
C GLY A 307 22.27 -10.78 16.75
N TRP A 308 22.15 -10.56 18.07
CA TRP A 308 23.20 -9.98 18.93
C TRP A 308 23.72 -10.96 19.98
N GLY A 309 23.75 -12.27 19.65
CA GLY A 309 24.23 -13.28 20.59
C GLY A 309 23.29 -13.54 21.77
N GLY A 310 21.97 -13.48 21.55
CA GLY A 310 20.95 -13.70 22.60
C GLY A 310 20.64 -12.47 23.47
N ILE A 311 21.45 -11.41 23.38
CA ILE A 311 21.25 -10.19 24.16
C ILE A 311 20.01 -9.45 23.68
N ALA A 312 19.19 -9.00 24.64
CA ALA A 312 17.90 -8.34 24.41
C ALA A 312 16.86 -9.18 23.64
N ASN A 313 17.13 -10.46 23.36
CA ASN A 313 16.08 -11.35 22.86
C ASN A 313 14.94 -11.45 23.88
N GLY A 314 13.71 -11.51 23.41
CA GLY A 314 12.55 -11.50 24.30
C GLY A 314 11.26 -11.21 23.57
N TYR A 315 10.19 -11.12 24.34
CA TYR A 315 8.83 -10.88 23.87
C TYR A 315 8.54 -9.38 23.82
N TYR A 316 8.20 -8.87 22.64
CA TYR A 316 7.90 -7.46 22.37
C TYR A 316 6.55 -7.30 21.69
N SER A 317 5.93 -6.13 21.84
CA SER A 317 4.80 -5.74 20.99
C SER A 317 5.25 -5.58 19.54
N LEU A 318 4.43 -5.99 18.58
CA LEU A 318 4.59 -5.64 17.16
C LEU A 318 4.15 -4.20 16.89
N PHE A 319 3.11 -3.74 17.61
CA PHE A 319 2.57 -2.40 17.45
C PHE A 319 3.55 -1.36 17.97
N ASN A 320 3.73 -0.28 17.19
CA ASN A 320 4.76 0.73 17.40
C ASN A 320 6.16 0.16 17.56
N ASN A 321 6.47 -1.00 16.96
CA ASN A 321 7.83 -1.50 16.95
C ASN A 321 8.58 -0.89 15.76
N PRO A 322 9.64 -0.10 16.02
CA PRO A 322 10.33 0.66 14.97
C PRO A 322 11.09 -0.25 14.00
N TYR A 323 11.30 -1.52 14.37
CA TYR A 323 11.92 -2.55 13.55
C TYR A 323 10.92 -3.33 12.68
N CYS A 324 9.62 -3.13 12.85
CA CYS A 324 8.56 -3.82 12.10
C CYS A 324 8.01 -2.93 10.98
N GLN A 325 8.87 -2.48 10.05
CA GLN A 325 8.47 -1.63 8.91
C GLN A 325 8.29 -2.42 7.62
N THR A 326 9.05 -3.50 7.47
CA THR A 326 8.98 -4.48 6.37
C THR A 326 8.94 -5.86 6.97
N ILE A 327 8.31 -6.79 6.26
CA ILE A 327 8.14 -8.17 6.68
C ILE A 327 8.47 -9.11 5.53
N ILE A 328 9.11 -10.23 5.86
CA ILE A 328 9.25 -11.38 4.96
C ILE A 328 8.62 -12.57 5.64
N THR A 329 7.64 -13.16 4.97
CA THR A 329 6.81 -14.26 5.47
C THR A 329 6.98 -15.50 4.60
N ASP A 330 6.45 -16.63 5.09
CA ASP A 330 6.44 -17.91 4.36
C ASP A 330 7.83 -18.42 3.97
N ILE A 331 8.86 -18.04 4.73
CA ILE A 331 10.23 -18.55 4.55
C ILE A 331 10.25 -20.02 4.95
N LYS A 332 10.17 -20.90 3.94
CA LYS A 332 10.22 -22.35 4.10
C LYS A 332 10.96 -23.01 2.93
N PRO A 333 11.60 -24.16 3.14
CA PRO A 333 12.16 -24.97 2.06
C PRO A 333 11.15 -25.25 0.95
N GLN A 334 11.62 -25.34 -0.30
CA GLN A 334 10.75 -25.63 -1.44
C GLN A 334 10.00 -26.95 -1.25
N GLN A 335 8.68 -26.90 -1.46
CA GLN A 335 7.78 -28.04 -1.42
C GLN A 335 7.17 -28.28 -2.80
N LYS A 336 6.66 -29.50 -3.05
CA LYS A 336 5.88 -29.83 -4.25
C LYS A 336 4.49 -30.28 -3.84
N LEU A 337 3.49 -29.80 -4.57
CA LEU A 337 2.10 -30.23 -4.47
C LEU A 337 1.75 -30.95 -5.77
N SER A 338 0.98 -32.03 -5.67
CA SER A 338 0.43 -32.78 -6.80
C SER A 338 -0.95 -32.26 -7.24
N ILE A 339 -1.33 -31.04 -6.82
CA ILE A 339 -2.59 -30.41 -7.19
C ILE A 339 -2.40 -28.96 -7.63
N GLU A 340 -3.31 -28.51 -8.48
CA GLU A 340 -3.54 -27.11 -8.86
C GLU A 340 -5.04 -26.84 -8.84
N TRP A 341 -5.45 -25.57 -8.81
CA TRP A 341 -6.85 -25.24 -9.08
C TRP A 341 -7.03 -24.97 -10.58
N ASP A 342 -8.12 -25.44 -11.16
CA ASP A 342 -8.51 -25.18 -12.56
C ASP A 342 -9.45 -23.96 -12.64
N THR A 343 -10.54 -24.02 -11.88
CA THR A 343 -11.56 -22.97 -11.83
C THR A 343 -11.70 -22.45 -10.41
N PHE A 344 -11.66 -21.13 -10.23
CA PHE A 344 -11.87 -20.47 -8.95
C PHE A 344 -12.95 -19.39 -9.11
N SER A 345 -14.16 -19.70 -8.64
CA SER A 345 -15.34 -18.85 -8.76
C SER A 345 -15.73 -18.24 -7.41
N CYS A 346 -15.70 -16.91 -7.30
CA CYS A 346 -16.15 -16.18 -6.13
C CYS A 346 -16.63 -14.76 -6.49
N SER A 347 -17.28 -14.08 -5.54
CA SER A 347 -17.59 -12.65 -5.71
C SER A 347 -16.29 -11.84 -5.83
N LYS A 348 -16.24 -10.86 -6.73
CA LYS A 348 -15.08 -9.95 -6.86
C LYS A 348 -15.07 -8.84 -5.82
N GLN A 349 -16.24 -8.45 -5.32
CA GLN A 349 -16.39 -7.47 -4.24
C GLN A 349 -16.95 -8.16 -3.01
N MET A 350 -16.31 -7.95 -1.88
CA MET A 350 -16.66 -8.60 -0.62
C MET A 350 -16.84 -7.57 0.48
N ILE A 351 -17.98 -7.67 1.16
CA ILE A 351 -18.36 -6.71 2.19
C ILE A 351 -17.94 -7.28 3.55
N LEU A 352 -17.27 -6.45 4.37
CA LEU A 352 -16.91 -6.80 5.75
C LEU A 352 -18.14 -7.30 6.53
N GLY A 353 -18.01 -8.46 7.19
CA GLY A 353 -19.08 -9.08 7.99
C GLY A 353 -20.07 -9.94 7.21
N ASP A 354 -20.11 -9.82 5.88
CA ASP A 354 -21.02 -10.60 5.04
C ASP A 354 -20.46 -12.00 4.76
N LYS A 355 -21.38 -12.92 4.46
CA LYS A 355 -21.09 -14.31 4.08
C LYS A 355 -20.97 -14.45 2.57
N PHE A 356 -19.94 -15.17 2.14
CA PHE A 356 -19.67 -15.48 0.74
C PHE A 356 -19.43 -16.97 0.55
N VAL A 357 -19.54 -17.39 -0.71
CA VAL A 357 -19.20 -18.74 -1.17
C VAL A 357 -18.14 -18.62 -2.26
N ALA A 358 -17.09 -19.42 -2.16
CA ALA A 358 -16.13 -19.67 -3.23
C ALA A 358 -16.24 -21.14 -3.66
N GLU A 359 -16.49 -21.37 -4.94
CA GLU A 359 -16.49 -22.69 -5.57
C GLU A 359 -15.19 -22.87 -6.33
N ILE A 360 -14.44 -23.92 -6.01
CA ILE A 360 -13.12 -24.16 -6.58
C ILE A 360 -13.02 -25.59 -7.12
N ILE A 361 -12.58 -25.73 -8.36
CA ILE A 361 -12.25 -27.02 -8.99
C ILE A 361 -10.75 -27.23 -8.86
N ILE A 362 -10.36 -28.36 -8.28
CA ILE A 362 -8.98 -28.74 -8.01
C ILE A 362 -8.63 -29.97 -8.83
N ASP A 363 -7.54 -29.88 -9.58
CA ASP A 363 -7.03 -30.91 -10.49
C ASP A 363 -5.74 -31.51 -9.96
N SER A 364 -5.52 -32.79 -10.24
CA SER A 364 -4.24 -33.45 -9.98
C SER A 364 -3.21 -33.10 -11.06
N THR A 365 -2.06 -32.53 -10.67
CA THR A 365 -0.97 -32.10 -11.58
C THR A 365 0.09 -33.17 -11.87
N SER A 366 0.03 -34.30 -11.17
CA SER A 366 0.97 -35.41 -11.36
C SER A 366 0.25 -36.76 -11.54
N GLU A 367 1.02 -37.80 -11.84
CA GLU A 367 0.57 -39.19 -11.81
C GLU A 367 0.24 -39.70 -10.39
N GLU A 368 0.37 -38.84 -9.37
CA GLU A 368 0.11 -39.19 -7.97
C GLU A 368 -1.19 -38.55 -7.48
N SER A 369 -2.03 -39.34 -6.82
CA SER A 369 -3.21 -38.81 -6.11
C SER A 369 -2.79 -37.87 -4.97
N PHE A 370 -3.61 -36.86 -4.70
CA PHE A 370 -3.48 -36.02 -3.52
C PHE A 370 -4.48 -36.45 -2.43
N MET A 371 -4.01 -36.49 -1.18
CA MET A 371 -4.86 -36.59 0.00
C MET A 371 -4.35 -35.60 1.04
N GLY A 372 -5.18 -34.67 1.46
CA GLY A 372 -4.75 -33.66 2.43
C GLY A 372 -5.83 -32.64 2.74
N ASP A 373 -5.46 -31.70 3.58
CA ASP A 373 -6.29 -30.61 4.02
C ASP A 373 -6.08 -29.39 3.13
N ILE A 374 -7.17 -28.75 2.73
CA ILE A 374 -7.16 -27.50 1.99
C ILE A 374 -7.98 -26.43 2.72
N THR A 375 -7.48 -25.20 2.69
CA THR A 375 -8.12 -24.06 3.33
C THR A 375 -8.06 -22.84 2.42
N LEU A 376 -9.14 -22.08 2.37
CA LEU A 376 -9.16 -20.78 1.69
C LEU A 376 -8.34 -19.78 2.51
N ILE A 377 -7.51 -18.97 1.86
CA ILE A 377 -6.70 -17.94 2.52
C ILE A 377 -6.97 -16.57 1.91
N LEU A 378 -6.80 -15.53 2.73
CA LEU A 378 -6.77 -14.14 2.32
C LEU A 378 -5.34 -13.63 2.39
N ALA A 379 -4.87 -13.01 1.32
CA ALA A 379 -3.57 -12.36 1.22
C ALA A 379 -3.69 -10.91 0.74
N ASP A 380 -2.63 -10.15 0.94
CA ASP A 380 -2.48 -8.84 0.29
C ASP A 380 -2.12 -8.99 -1.20
N VAL A 381 -1.94 -7.87 -1.89
CA VAL A 381 -1.56 -7.85 -3.32
C VAL A 381 -0.16 -8.39 -3.59
N SER A 382 0.69 -8.47 -2.56
CA SER A 382 2.07 -8.96 -2.63
C SER A 382 2.17 -10.45 -2.27
N GLY A 383 1.05 -11.10 -1.93
CA GLY A 383 0.99 -12.51 -1.53
C GLY A 383 1.23 -12.76 -0.04
N VAL A 384 1.35 -11.72 0.81
CA VAL A 384 1.49 -11.87 2.26
C VAL A 384 0.17 -12.41 2.82
N ILE A 385 0.22 -13.62 3.37
CA ILE A 385 -0.96 -14.30 3.91
C ILE A 385 -1.39 -13.61 5.21
N ILE A 386 -2.60 -13.05 5.19
CA ILE A 386 -3.21 -12.39 6.35
C ILE A 386 -3.81 -13.43 7.29
N LYS A 387 -4.60 -14.35 6.74
CA LYS A 387 -5.41 -15.30 7.52
C LYS A 387 -6.05 -16.40 6.64
N CYS A 388 -6.33 -17.55 7.24
CA CYS A 388 -7.29 -18.53 6.73
C CYS A 388 -8.76 -18.09 6.85
N LEU A 389 -9.52 -18.25 5.78
CA LEU A 389 -10.95 -18.00 5.71
C LEU A 389 -11.74 -19.32 5.73
N GLY A 390 -12.78 -19.37 6.57
CA GLY A 390 -13.66 -20.53 6.65
C GLY A 390 -12.99 -21.76 7.26
N ALA A 391 -13.63 -22.91 7.08
CA ALA A 391 -13.15 -24.19 7.59
C ALA A 391 -12.17 -24.87 6.62
N THR A 392 -11.25 -25.64 7.21
CA THR A 392 -10.39 -26.57 6.49
C THR A 392 -11.20 -27.77 6.00
N HIS A 393 -10.94 -28.20 4.77
CA HIS A 393 -11.56 -29.38 4.15
C HIS A 393 -10.51 -30.44 3.86
N THR A 394 -10.70 -31.66 4.35
CA THR A 394 -9.91 -32.80 3.90
C THR A 394 -10.44 -33.30 2.55
N VAL A 395 -9.58 -33.35 1.54
CA VAL A 395 -9.92 -33.76 0.18
C VAL A 395 -9.02 -34.88 -0.32
N TYR A 396 -9.58 -35.68 -1.22
CA TYR A 396 -8.87 -36.69 -1.98
C TYR A 396 -9.11 -36.43 -3.47
N VAL A 397 -8.03 -36.30 -4.23
CA VAL A 397 -8.04 -36.09 -5.68
C VAL A 397 -7.26 -37.24 -6.30
N SER A 398 -7.94 -38.13 -7.03
CA SER A 398 -7.23 -39.20 -7.74
C SER A 398 -6.35 -38.63 -8.83
N SER A 399 -5.26 -39.33 -9.18
CA SER A 399 -4.44 -38.94 -10.32
C SER A 399 -5.27 -38.76 -11.59
N GLY A 400 -5.12 -37.60 -12.24
CA GLY A 400 -5.82 -37.22 -13.47
C GLY A 400 -7.31 -36.89 -13.30
N GLU A 401 -7.82 -36.85 -12.05
CA GLU A 401 -9.19 -36.44 -11.74
C GLU A 401 -9.25 -35.01 -11.17
N SER A 402 -10.47 -34.50 -11.10
CA SER A 402 -10.82 -33.19 -10.55
C SER A 402 -11.81 -33.34 -9.40
N VAL A 403 -11.76 -32.45 -8.41
CA VAL A 403 -12.77 -32.35 -7.35
C VAL A 403 -13.26 -30.91 -7.20
N THR A 404 -14.56 -30.74 -7.01
CA THR A 404 -15.15 -29.43 -6.68
C THR A 404 -15.31 -29.28 -5.18
N VAL A 405 -14.84 -28.16 -4.64
CA VAL A 405 -14.90 -27.83 -3.21
C VAL A 405 -15.54 -26.46 -3.03
N ASN A 406 -16.48 -26.39 -2.10
CA ASN A 406 -17.21 -25.16 -1.78
C ASN A 406 -16.79 -24.63 -0.42
N PHE A 407 -16.21 -23.43 -0.38
CA PHE A 407 -15.85 -22.73 0.84
C PHE A 407 -16.92 -21.69 1.16
N THR A 408 -17.61 -21.86 2.28
CA THR A 408 -18.46 -20.81 2.86
C THR A 408 -17.67 -20.08 3.94
N PHE A 409 -17.57 -18.75 3.84
CA PHE A 409 -16.80 -17.95 4.78
C PHE A 409 -17.46 -16.59 5.04
N THR A 410 -17.14 -15.98 6.18
CA THR A 410 -17.50 -14.60 6.51
C THR A 410 -16.26 -13.73 6.38
N VAL A 411 -16.38 -12.56 5.75
CA VAL A 411 -15.28 -11.59 5.71
C VAL A 411 -15.10 -10.98 7.11
N PRO A 412 -13.92 -11.09 7.74
CA PRO A 412 -13.70 -10.53 9.07
C PRO A 412 -13.92 -9.01 9.09
N THR A 413 -14.63 -8.50 10.09
CA THR A 413 -15.00 -7.07 10.19
C THR A 413 -13.84 -6.15 10.60
N ASN A 414 -12.73 -6.72 11.05
CA ASN A 414 -11.54 -6.01 11.50
C ASN A 414 -10.45 -5.87 10.41
N LEU A 415 -10.73 -6.25 9.17
CA LEU A 415 -9.82 -6.03 8.04
C LEU A 415 -9.85 -4.58 7.56
N THR A 416 -8.76 -4.14 6.96
CA THR A 416 -8.75 -2.93 6.15
C THR A 416 -9.40 -3.19 4.78
N CYS A 417 -10.06 -2.17 4.24
CA CYS A 417 -10.68 -2.12 2.93
C CYS A 417 -9.64 -1.72 1.88
N ASN A 418 -9.44 -2.55 0.87
CA ASN A 418 -8.48 -2.38 -0.22
C ASN A 418 -8.55 -3.60 -1.14
N SER A 419 -7.70 -3.61 -2.17
CA SER A 419 -7.47 -4.79 -2.99
C SER A 419 -6.77 -5.89 -2.18
N ARG A 420 -7.33 -7.09 -2.26
CA ARG A 420 -6.85 -8.32 -1.61
C ARG A 420 -6.86 -9.46 -2.62
N GLN A 421 -6.36 -10.61 -2.18
CA GLN A 421 -6.24 -11.79 -3.00
C GLN A 421 -6.73 -13.01 -2.21
N LEU A 422 -7.52 -13.87 -2.86
CA LEU A 422 -7.91 -15.17 -2.33
C LEU A 422 -7.03 -16.26 -2.93
N GLY A 423 -6.60 -17.19 -2.11
CA GLY A 423 -5.81 -18.33 -2.53
C GLY A 423 -6.24 -19.61 -1.82
N LEU A 424 -5.66 -20.73 -2.24
CA LEU A 424 -5.80 -22.00 -1.56
C LEU A 424 -4.48 -22.41 -0.92
N LEU A 425 -4.53 -22.75 0.36
CA LEU A 425 -3.42 -23.37 1.07
C LEU A 425 -3.72 -24.86 1.24
N ALA A 426 -2.81 -25.71 0.79
CA ALA A 426 -2.92 -27.15 0.92
C ALA A 426 -1.84 -27.70 1.86
N ASN A 427 -2.21 -28.66 2.71
CA ASN A 427 -1.30 -29.37 3.58
C ASN A 427 -1.57 -30.87 3.54
N ASN A 428 -0.53 -31.70 3.46
CA ASN A 428 -0.66 -33.14 3.54
C ASN A 428 0.53 -33.74 4.31
N SER A 429 0.47 -35.04 4.59
CA SER A 429 1.51 -35.75 5.35
C SER A 429 2.90 -35.71 4.70
N ASN A 430 3.01 -35.37 3.41
CA ASN A 430 4.28 -35.29 2.69
C ASN A 430 4.92 -33.89 2.82
N LEU A 431 4.20 -32.88 3.31
CA LEU A 431 4.74 -31.54 3.52
C LEU A 431 5.37 -31.43 4.91
N MET A 432 6.68 -31.17 4.96
CA MET A 432 7.43 -31.11 6.22
C MET A 432 7.39 -29.75 6.94
N TRP A 433 7.03 -28.67 6.24
CA TRP A 433 7.20 -27.29 6.75
C TRP A 433 5.90 -26.47 6.68
N GLY A 434 4.76 -27.12 6.95
CA GLY A 434 3.43 -26.52 6.87
C GLY A 434 2.85 -26.53 5.45
N GLY A 435 1.70 -25.86 5.27
CA GLY A 435 0.99 -25.82 3.99
C GLY A 435 1.70 -25.04 2.88
N LYS A 436 1.39 -25.38 1.64
CA LYS A 436 1.86 -24.74 0.40
C LYS A 436 0.69 -24.13 -0.37
N ILE A 437 0.93 -22.99 -1.04
CA ILE A 437 -0.10 -22.38 -1.91
C ILE A 437 -0.32 -23.28 -3.12
N VAL A 438 -1.59 -23.60 -3.39
CA VAL A 438 -2.02 -24.35 -4.57
C VAL A 438 -1.92 -23.41 -5.77
N SER A 439 -1.14 -23.81 -6.78
CA SER A 439 -0.98 -23.02 -8.00
C SER A 439 -2.27 -22.97 -8.81
N GLY A 440 -2.43 -21.89 -9.58
CA GLY A 440 -3.41 -21.86 -10.65
C GLY A 440 -2.88 -22.49 -11.94
N PRO A 441 -3.69 -22.54 -13.00
CA PRO A 441 -3.28 -23.07 -14.29
C PRO A 441 -2.09 -22.29 -14.85
N ILE A 442 -1.32 -22.92 -15.74
CA ILE A 442 -0.15 -22.29 -16.36
C ILE A 442 -0.52 -20.93 -16.96
N GLY A 443 0.17 -19.87 -16.53
CA GLY A 443 -0.07 -18.49 -16.98
C GLY A 443 -1.07 -17.71 -16.12
N CYS A 444 -1.70 -18.34 -15.13
CA CYS A 444 -2.53 -17.68 -14.13
C CYS A 444 -1.73 -17.34 -12.87
N ASN A 445 -2.20 -16.32 -12.13
CA ASN A 445 -1.69 -16.04 -10.79
C ASN A 445 -2.16 -17.15 -9.83
N ASN A 446 -1.40 -17.47 -8.78
CA ASN A 446 -1.81 -18.46 -7.77
C ASN A 446 -3.00 -17.98 -6.91
N PHE A 447 -3.35 -16.70 -7.04
CA PHE A 447 -4.43 -16.06 -6.33
C PHE A 447 -5.47 -15.40 -7.25
N VAL A 448 -6.69 -15.26 -6.74
CA VAL A 448 -7.80 -14.53 -7.35
C VAL A 448 -7.96 -13.15 -6.69
N PRO A 449 -7.89 -12.04 -7.44
CA PRO A 449 -8.05 -10.71 -6.87
C PRO A 449 -9.50 -10.46 -6.43
N VAL A 450 -9.65 -9.83 -5.27
CA VAL A 450 -10.93 -9.40 -4.69
C VAL A 450 -10.78 -8.01 -4.08
N GLU A 451 -11.88 -7.28 -3.99
CA GLU A 451 -11.94 -5.96 -3.36
C GLU A 451 -12.70 -6.09 -2.04
N ILE A 452 -12.04 -5.80 -0.92
CA ILE A 452 -12.69 -5.74 0.39
C ILE A 452 -13.22 -4.33 0.58
N ILE A 453 -14.53 -4.23 0.79
CA ILE A 453 -15.23 -2.95 0.97
C ILE A 453 -16.02 -2.94 2.27
N ARG A 454 -16.21 -1.73 2.80
CA ARG A 454 -16.99 -1.52 4.01
C ARG A 454 -18.48 -1.50 3.72
N ALA A 455 -19.26 -2.13 4.60
CA ALA A 455 -20.71 -2.01 4.55
C ALA A 455 -21.16 -0.56 4.83
N LYS A 456 -22.13 -0.10 4.04
CA LYS A 456 -22.86 1.15 4.28
C LYS A 456 -24.03 0.84 5.22
N ALA A 457 -24.33 1.73 6.15
CA ALA A 457 -25.53 1.64 6.97
C ALA A 457 -26.77 1.85 6.06
N LYS A 458 -27.25 0.77 5.45
CA LYS A 458 -28.39 0.78 4.53
C LYS A 458 -29.74 0.78 5.26
N GLU A 459 -29.75 0.36 6.53
CA GLU A 459 -30.97 0.23 7.30
C GLU A 459 -31.04 1.28 8.41
N ASN A 460 -32.02 2.16 8.24
CA ASN A 460 -32.66 2.94 9.29
C ASN A 460 -31.97 4.20 9.80
N ILE A 461 -30.71 4.55 9.53
CA ILE A 461 -30.19 5.88 9.92
C ILE A 461 -29.44 6.56 8.79
N TRP A 462 -29.79 7.83 8.58
CA TRP A 462 -29.30 8.64 7.48
C TRP A 462 -28.85 10.01 8.00
N LEU A 463 -27.84 10.56 7.33
CA LEU A 463 -27.41 11.93 7.53
C LEU A 463 -28.43 12.89 6.88
N ARG A 464 -28.97 13.83 7.67
CA ARG A 464 -29.92 14.85 7.21
C ARG A 464 -29.25 16.19 6.88
N THR A 465 -28.07 16.45 7.43
CA THR A 465 -27.39 17.76 7.32
C THR A 465 -26.72 18.01 5.98
N SER A 466 -26.88 19.24 5.46
CA SER A 466 -25.89 19.94 4.64
C SER A 466 -24.88 20.63 5.57
N LEU A 467 -23.71 20.03 5.82
CA LEU A 467 -22.63 20.76 6.49
C LEU A 467 -21.94 21.72 5.50
N GLU A 468 -21.36 22.80 6.03
CA GLU A 468 -20.49 23.72 5.28
C GLU A 468 -19.40 22.94 4.54
N LYS A 469 -19.13 23.29 3.26
CA LYS A 469 -18.30 22.54 2.30
C LYS A 469 -16.86 22.25 2.74
N SER A 470 -16.33 22.90 3.78
CA SER A 470 -14.95 22.76 4.30
C SER A 470 -14.93 22.97 5.82
N LEU A 471 -14.34 22.05 6.59
CA LEU A 471 -14.15 22.20 8.04
C LEU A 471 -12.66 22.42 8.35
N THR A 472 -12.35 23.42 9.18
CA THR A 472 -10.98 23.69 9.62
C THR A 472 -10.80 23.24 11.05
N PHE A 473 -9.78 22.42 11.29
CA PHE A 473 -9.37 22.01 12.63
C PHE A 473 -8.06 22.67 13.01
N ASN A 474 -7.99 23.25 14.20
CA ASN A 474 -6.72 23.66 14.77
C ASN A 474 -6.12 22.48 15.52
N ARG A 475 -4.89 22.09 15.18
CA ARG A 475 -4.15 21.05 15.91
C ARG A 475 -4.12 21.45 17.39
N ASN A 476 -4.46 20.52 18.28
CA ASN A 476 -4.55 20.68 19.74
C ASN A 476 -5.71 21.51 20.29
N HIS A 477 -6.73 21.82 19.49
CA HIS A 477 -7.97 22.44 19.96
C HIS A 477 -9.19 21.54 19.69
N LEU A 478 -10.14 21.54 20.63
CA LEU A 478 -11.43 20.91 20.44
C LEU A 478 -12.31 21.81 19.57
N THR A 479 -12.70 21.31 18.40
CA THR A 479 -13.64 21.96 17.49
C THR A 479 -15.03 21.33 17.66
N PRO A 480 -16.08 22.12 17.95
CA PRO A 480 -17.43 21.60 17.96
C PRO A 480 -17.90 21.26 16.54
N VAL A 481 -18.42 20.05 16.35
CA VAL A 481 -19.01 19.59 15.08
C VAL A 481 -20.44 19.15 15.32
N SER A 482 -21.40 19.82 14.69
CA SER A 482 -22.82 19.48 14.80
C SER A 482 -23.28 18.62 13.63
N VAL A 483 -23.99 17.53 13.93
CA VAL A 483 -24.49 16.57 12.94
C VAL A 483 -25.96 16.27 13.24
N THR A 484 -26.82 16.28 12.23
CA THR A 484 -28.22 15.83 12.39
C THR A 484 -28.43 14.49 11.70
N LEU A 485 -28.90 13.53 12.48
CA LEU A 485 -29.24 12.19 12.03
C LEU A 485 -30.76 12.03 12.00
N LYS A 486 -31.24 11.28 11.03
CA LYS A 486 -32.64 10.89 10.89
C LYS A 486 -32.72 9.37 10.86
N ASN A 487 -33.61 8.81 11.65
CA ASN A 487 -33.92 7.39 11.56
C ASN A 487 -35.17 7.18 10.70
N THR A 488 -35.14 6.28 9.72
CA THR A 488 -36.28 6.01 8.81
C THR A 488 -36.86 4.59 8.94
N GLY A 489 -36.36 3.78 9.88
CA GLY A 489 -36.90 2.46 10.14
C GLY A 489 -36.97 2.13 11.61
N HIS A 490 -36.34 1.04 12.05
CA HIS A 490 -36.41 0.59 13.44
C HIS A 490 -35.51 1.42 14.38
N ASP A 491 -35.87 1.47 15.66
CA ASP A 491 -35.11 2.17 16.70
C ASP A 491 -33.63 1.77 16.66
N PHE A 492 -32.76 2.79 16.69
CA PHE A 492 -31.33 2.61 16.80
C PHE A 492 -30.87 2.84 18.24
N TYR A 493 -30.00 1.94 18.68
CA TYR A 493 -29.22 2.09 19.89
C TYR A 493 -27.77 1.75 19.55
N GLY A 494 -26.83 2.67 19.79
CA GLY A 494 -25.43 2.39 19.52
C GLY A 494 -24.50 3.59 19.57
N ASN A 495 -23.30 3.40 19.06
CA ASN A 495 -22.24 4.39 19.03
C ASN A 495 -22.18 5.09 17.68
N ILE A 496 -21.82 6.37 17.70
CA ILE A 496 -21.55 7.16 16.50
C ILE A 496 -20.17 7.82 16.64
N ALA A 497 -19.33 7.64 15.62
CA ALA A 497 -17.96 8.13 15.59
C ALA A 497 -17.73 9.03 14.37
N LEU A 498 -16.92 10.06 14.55
CA LEU A 498 -16.43 10.95 13.51
C LEU A 498 -14.97 10.58 13.23
N CYS A 499 -14.64 10.29 11.98
CA CYS A 499 -13.33 9.75 11.63
C CYS A 499 -12.75 10.39 10.36
N LEU A 500 -11.44 10.61 10.35
CA LEU A 500 -10.67 10.86 9.14
C LEU A 500 -10.37 9.53 8.46
N VAL A 501 -10.53 9.48 7.14
CA VAL A 501 -10.39 8.25 6.35
C VAL A 501 -9.44 8.42 5.17
N ASP A 502 -8.88 7.30 4.72
CA ASP A 502 -8.14 7.23 3.46
C ASP A 502 -9.10 7.11 2.25
N LYS A 503 -8.52 7.00 1.04
CA LYS A 503 -9.28 6.85 -0.21
C LYS A 503 -10.12 5.56 -0.31
N ASN A 504 -9.85 4.57 0.52
CA ASN A 504 -10.53 3.28 0.55
C ASN A 504 -11.52 3.18 1.73
N ASP A 505 -11.80 4.29 2.41
CA ASP A 505 -12.67 4.38 3.59
C ASP A 505 -12.14 3.63 4.82
N ASN A 506 -10.82 3.41 4.88
CA ASN A 506 -10.18 2.99 6.12
C ASN A 506 -10.10 4.16 7.08
N VAL A 507 -10.48 3.91 8.33
CA VAL A 507 -10.33 4.90 9.39
C VAL A 507 -8.85 5.09 9.68
N MET A 508 -8.34 6.27 9.35
CA MET A 508 -6.99 6.70 9.72
C MET A 508 -6.98 7.17 11.17
N TYR A 509 -7.97 8.01 11.53
CA TYR A 509 -8.05 8.63 12.85
C TYR A 509 -9.50 8.79 13.30
N GLU A 510 -9.82 8.36 14.53
CA GLU A 510 -11.07 8.74 15.20
C GLU A 510 -10.90 10.11 15.86
N VAL A 511 -11.64 11.12 15.40
CA VAL A 511 -11.53 12.50 15.92
C VAL A 511 -12.55 12.81 17.01
N ALA A 512 -13.69 12.10 17.03
CA ALA A 512 -14.69 12.19 18.10
C ALA A 512 -15.61 10.96 18.13
N ARG A 513 -16.25 10.71 19.27
CA ARG A 513 -17.28 9.67 19.42
C ARG A 513 -18.31 10.05 20.47
N ILE A 514 -19.56 9.66 20.22
CA ILE A 514 -20.66 9.66 21.19
C ILE A 514 -21.14 8.21 21.34
N ASN A 515 -21.19 7.72 22.59
CA ASN A 515 -21.63 6.37 22.91
C ASN A 515 -23.10 6.36 23.35
N GLY A 516 -23.79 5.24 23.13
CA GLY A 516 -25.14 5.00 23.66
C GLY A 516 -26.21 5.95 23.11
N VAL A 517 -26.10 6.35 21.84
CA VAL A 517 -27.09 7.17 21.16
C VAL A 517 -28.37 6.35 20.96
N ILE A 518 -29.47 6.87 21.48
CA ILE A 518 -30.82 6.33 21.28
C ILE A 518 -31.53 7.21 20.24
N LEU A 519 -32.00 6.60 19.15
CA LEU A 519 -32.74 7.29 18.11
C LEU A 519 -33.93 6.44 17.66
N ALA A 520 -35.14 6.83 18.04
CA ALA A 520 -36.36 6.13 17.70
C ALA A 520 -36.65 6.17 16.19
N GLY A 521 -37.39 5.18 15.69
CA GLY A 521 -37.82 5.10 14.30
C GLY A 521 -38.60 6.34 13.84
N ASN A 522 -38.31 6.82 12.64
CA ASN A 522 -38.87 8.05 12.05
C ASN A 522 -38.55 9.36 12.80
N ASP A 523 -37.61 9.34 13.75
CA ASP A 523 -37.21 10.53 14.52
C ASP A 523 -35.93 11.19 13.99
N CYS A 524 -35.59 12.36 14.52
CA CYS A 524 -34.36 13.09 14.22
C CYS A 524 -33.65 13.52 15.50
N ILE A 525 -32.32 13.44 15.50
CA ILE A 525 -31.49 13.94 16.60
C ILE A 525 -30.35 14.80 16.06
N SER A 526 -30.07 15.90 16.74
CA SER A 526 -28.85 16.68 16.53
C SER A 526 -27.83 16.30 17.59
N LEU A 527 -26.64 15.90 17.14
CA LEU A 527 -25.50 15.52 17.96
C LEU A 527 -24.41 16.59 17.83
N GLU A 528 -23.77 16.92 18.94
CA GLU A 528 -22.65 17.86 18.98
C GLU A 528 -21.40 17.12 19.47
N PHE A 529 -20.41 16.98 18.58
CA PHE A 529 -19.13 16.36 18.86
C PHE A 529 -18.12 17.41 19.29
N SER A 530 -17.31 17.12 20.30
CA SER A 530 -16.06 17.85 20.57
C SER A 530 -14.91 17.10 19.90
N ALA A 531 -14.55 17.52 18.69
CA ALA A 531 -13.60 16.80 17.84
C ALA A 531 -12.19 17.39 17.92
N ALA A 532 -11.18 16.52 17.98
CA ALA A 532 -9.77 16.89 17.99
C ALA A 532 -9.01 16.08 16.93
N CYS A 533 -8.20 16.75 16.12
CA CYS A 533 -7.30 16.09 15.18
C CYS A 533 -6.02 15.61 15.90
N PRO A 534 -5.57 14.36 15.66
CA PRO A 534 -4.31 13.86 16.23
C PRO A 534 -3.10 14.64 15.72
N GLU A 535 -2.03 14.76 16.52
CA GLU A 535 -0.81 15.47 16.12
C GLU A 535 -0.05 14.78 14.97
N GLU A 536 -0.26 13.47 14.76
CA GLU A 536 0.27 12.68 13.64
C GLU A 536 -0.25 13.14 12.28
N THR A 537 -1.39 13.82 12.25
CA THR A 537 -1.93 14.37 11.02
C THR A 537 -0.99 15.43 10.49
N ILE A 538 -0.58 15.37 9.23
CA ILE A 538 0.26 16.38 8.59
C ILE A 538 -0.48 17.71 8.55
N THR A 539 0.17 18.80 9.00
CA THR A 539 -0.43 20.15 8.97
C THR A 539 -0.55 20.62 7.53
N GLY A 540 -1.69 21.22 7.19
CA GLY A 540 -1.94 21.75 5.85
C GLY A 540 -2.38 20.70 4.84
N ASP A 541 -2.27 19.41 5.18
CA ASP A 541 -2.90 18.36 4.40
C ASP A 541 -4.42 18.41 4.53
N ILE A 542 -5.06 17.81 3.53
CA ILE A 542 -6.49 17.73 3.42
C ILE A 542 -6.92 16.27 3.64
N TYR A 543 -7.85 16.07 4.57
CA TYR A 543 -8.39 14.75 4.91
C TYR A 543 -9.86 14.63 4.53
N THR A 544 -10.27 13.42 4.13
CA THR A 544 -11.69 13.10 4.02
C THR A 544 -12.21 12.69 5.39
N MET A 545 -13.36 13.24 5.78
CA MET A 545 -14.01 12.88 7.04
C MET A 545 -15.33 12.15 6.77
N LYS A 546 -15.61 11.10 7.56
CA LYS A 546 -16.84 10.30 7.47
C LYS A 546 -17.38 10.00 8.86
N ILE A 547 -18.68 9.73 8.92
CA ILE A 547 -19.34 9.29 10.15
C ILE A 547 -19.61 7.80 10.07
N PHE A 548 -19.29 7.16 11.18
CA PHE A 548 -19.41 5.74 11.38
C PHE A 548 -20.40 5.45 12.49
N CYS A 549 -21.17 4.37 12.36
CA CYS A 549 -22.06 3.91 13.41
C CYS A 549 -21.95 2.41 13.65
N SER A 550 -22.27 1.99 14.88
CA SER A 550 -22.43 0.58 15.23
C SER A 550 -23.49 0.45 16.30
N SER A 551 -24.39 -0.53 16.15
CA SER A 551 -25.32 -0.95 17.20
C SER A 551 -24.67 -1.84 18.26
N ASP A 552 -23.47 -2.36 17.99
CA ASP A 552 -22.67 -3.11 18.94
C ASP A 552 -21.62 -2.16 19.56
N GLU A 553 -21.79 -1.89 20.85
CA GLU A 553 -20.91 -0.97 21.58
C GLU A 553 -19.50 -1.52 21.84
N SER A 554 -19.32 -2.84 21.69
CA SER A 554 -18.05 -3.53 21.96
C SER A 554 -17.07 -3.50 20.77
N LEU A 555 -17.57 -3.20 19.57
CA LEU A 555 -16.77 -3.20 18.36
C LEU A 555 -15.76 -2.04 18.31
N PRO A 556 -14.55 -2.25 17.74
CA PRO A 556 -13.68 -1.14 17.37
C PRO A 556 -14.31 -0.33 16.23
N VAL A 557 -13.96 0.95 16.11
CA VAL A 557 -14.49 1.83 15.05
C VAL A 557 -14.15 1.33 13.64
N ASN A 558 -13.04 0.60 13.49
CA ASN A 558 -12.69 -0.08 12.25
C ASN A 558 -13.69 -1.15 11.82
N ALA A 559 -14.63 -1.57 12.67
CA ALA A 559 -15.72 -2.49 12.34
C ALA A 559 -17.08 -1.79 12.18
N TYR A 560 -17.14 -0.46 12.30
CA TYR A 560 -18.38 0.30 12.18
C TYR A 560 -18.81 0.45 10.70
N LEU A 561 -20.10 0.69 10.49
CA LEU A 561 -20.71 0.96 9.20
C LEU A 561 -20.56 2.44 8.82
N ILE A 562 -20.43 2.74 7.52
CA ILE A 562 -20.43 4.13 7.04
C ILE A 562 -21.87 4.65 6.99
N LEU A 563 -22.15 5.77 7.66
CA LEU A 563 -23.43 6.47 7.52
C LEU A 563 -23.51 7.19 6.16
N ILE A 564 -24.65 7.07 5.50
CA ILE A 564 -24.94 7.69 4.19
C ILE A 564 -26.07 8.72 4.30
N GLY A 565 -26.17 9.64 3.34
CA GLY A 565 -27.23 10.66 3.32
C GLY A 565 -28.51 10.19 2.63
N GLU A 566 -29.62 10.92 2.84
CA GLU A 566 -30.99 10.58 2.38
C GLU A 566 -31.14 10.18 0.89
N ASN A 567 -30.17 10.51 0.03
CA ASN A 567 -30.16 10.14 -1.41
C ASN A 567 -29.30 8.91 -1.74
N GLU A 568 -28.95 8.08 -0.75
CA GLU A 568 -27.98 6.96 -0.87
C GLU A 568 -26.56 7.34 -1.30
N LYS A 569 -26.32 8.64 -1.54
CA LYS A 569 -24.99 9.19 -1.76
C LYS A 569 -24.24 9.23 -0.44
N ILE A 570 -22.97 8.86 -0.49
CA ILE A 570 -22.06 9.08 0.63
C ILE A 570 -22.01 10.59 0.85
N VAL A 571 -22.44 11.04 2.03
CA VAL A 571 -22.23 12.42 2.46
C VAL A 571 -20.80 12.43 2.99
N ASN A 572 -19.84 12.63 2.09
CA ASN A 572 -18.48 12.95 2.50
C ASN A 572 -18.56 14.26 3.29
N PHE A 573 -18.01 14.27 4.51
CA PHE A 573 -17.73 15.53 5.14
C PHE A 573 -16.56 16.15 4.36
N SER A 574 -16.81 17.35 3.87
CA SER A 574 -15.88 18.46 3.75
C SER A 574 -14.42 18.13 4.04
N LEU A 575 -13.56 18.32 3.03
CA LEU A 575 -12.11 18.36 3.13
C LEU A 575 -11.68 19.07 4.44
N VAL A 576 -11.02 18.33 5.33
CA VAL A 576 -10.56 18.84 6.63
C VAL A 576 -9.14 19.38 6.47
N THR A 577 -8.97 20.69 6.66
CA THR A 577 -7.64 21.31 6.75
C THR A 577 -7.21 21.38 8.21
N ILE A 578 -6.00 20.90 8.50
CA ILE A 578 -5.43 20.90 9.85
C ILE A 578 -4.41 22.02 9.96
N LYS A 579 -4.67 23.04 10.78
CA LYS A 579 -3.75 24.14 11.03
C LYS A 579 -2.78 23.79 12.15
N SER A 580 -1.50 24.13 12.02
CA SER A 580 -0.59 24.02 13.17
C SER A 580 -0.93 25.08 14.21
N SER A 581 -0.64 24.78 15.47
CA SER A 581 -0.64 25.76 16.55
C SER A 581 0.64 26.61 16.59
N LEU A 582 1.47 26.59 15.54
CA LEU A 582 2.73 27.34 15.53
C LEU A 582 2.43 28.83 15.24
N PRO A 583 3.01 29.76 16.03
CA PRO A 583 2.73 31.19 15.93
C PRO A 583 3.10 31.83 14.57
N TYR A 584 3.92 31.14 13.75
CA TYR A 584 4.41 31.66 12.46
C TYR A 584 3.38 31.59 11.31
N LEU A 585 2.32 30.78 11.42
CA LEU A 585 1.30 30.66 10.36
C LEU A 585 0.26 31.80 10.40
N ASP A 586 0.07 32.43 11.56
CA ASP A 586 -0.70 33.67 11.68
C ASP A 586 0.04 34.89 11.08
N GLU A 587 1.23 34.67 10.52
CA GLU A 587 2.12 35.69 10.00
C GLU A 587 2.16 35.77 8.47
N LEU A 588 1.46 34.93 7.71
CA LEU A 588 1.37 35.03 6.24
C LEU A 588 -0.09 35.06 5.77
N SER A 589 -0.45 35.98 4.88
CA SER A 589 -1.78 36.05 4.28
C SER A 589 -1.76 36.47 2.80
N LEU A 590 -2.83 36.13 2.09
CA LEU A 590 -3.15 36.68 0.78
C LEU A 590 -3.99 37.96 1.02
N PRO A 591 -3.46 39.17 0.75
CA PRO A 591 -4.23 40.41 0.96
C PRO A 591 -5.38 40.55 -0.05
N LEU A 592 -5.33 39.83 -1.19
CA LEU A 592 -6.36 39.79 -2.22
C LEU A 592 -6.47 38.37 -2.79
N SER A 593 -7.65 38.02 -3.33
CA SER A 593 -7.82 36.75 -4.05
C SER A 593 -6.87 36.70 -5.26
N PRO A 594 -6.08 35.63 -5.43
CA PRO A 594 -5.28 35.43 -6.62
C PRO A 594 -6.18 35.46 -7.85
N ASN A 595 -5.67 36.02 -8.95
CA ASN A 595 -6.43 36.07 -10.20
C ASN A 595 -6.34 34.72 -10.92
N PHE A 596 -7.03 33.71 -10.38
CA PHE A 596 -7.12 32.39 -10.99
C PHE A 596 -8.00 32.44 -12.25
N PRO A 597 -7.57 31.83 -13.36
CA PRO A 597 -8.43 31.69 -14.54
C PRO A 597 -9.54 30.67 -14.28
N GLU A 598 -10.72 30.87 -14.86
CA GLU A 598 -11.83 29.90 -14.78
C GLU A 598 -11.49 28.54 -15.43
N HIS A 599 -10.54 28.56 -16.38
CA HIS A 599 -10.11 27.42 -17.17
C HIS A 599 -8.59 27.35 -17.28
N ILE A 600 -8.04 26.13 -17.18
CA ILE A 600 -6.62 25.84 -17.47
C ILE A 600 -6.49 24.57 -18.32
N SER A 601 -5.41 24.49 -19.09
CA SER A 601 -5.06 23.30 -19.87
C SER A 601 -3.54 23.09 -19.86
N PRO A 602 -3.03 21.97 -20.39
CA PRO A 602 -1.59 21.78 -20.61
C PRO A 602 -0.92 22.85 -21.50
N GLN A 603 -1.71 23.67 -22.20
CA GLN A 603 -1.22 24.78 -23.02
C GLN A 603 -1.22 26.12 -22.26
N THR A 604 -1.79 26.19 -21.06
CA THR A 604 -1.80 27.43 -20.26
C THR A 604 -0.37 27.80 -19.86
N LYS A 605 0.14 28.88 -20.47
CA LYS A 605 1.43 29.49 -20.13
C LYS A 605 1.30 30.84 -19.43
N THR A 606 0.07 31.26 -19.14
CA THR A 606 -0.19 32.53 -18.46
C THR A 606 0.21 32.40 -16.98
N PRO A 607 1.14 33.25 -16.47
CA PRO A 607 1.52 33.21 -15.07
C PRO A 607 0.37 33.63 -14.15
N ILE A 608 0.24 32.94 -13.02
CA ILE A 608 -0.69 33.30 -11.96
C ILE A 608 0.03 34.23 -11.00
N ASN A 609 -0.46 35.47 -10.92
CA ASN A 609 0.12 36.52 -10.10
C ASN A 609 -0.66 36.67 -8.80
N PHE A 610 0.06 36.80 -7.69
CA PHE A 610 -0.52 36.97 -6.36
C PHE A 610 0.46 37.65 -5.41
N ASP A 611 -0.09 38.19 -4.32
CA ASP A 611 0.66 38.90 -3.30
C ASP A 611 0.65 38.10 -2.02
N LEU A 612 1.80 37.97 -1.36
CA LEU A 612 1.88 37.41 -0.01
C LEU A 612 2.29 38.53 0.95
N TYR A 613 1.48 38.74 1.97
CA TYR A 613 1.73 39.67 3.07
C TYR A 613 2.26 38.91 4.28
N ALA A 614 3.36 39.40 4.87
CA ALA A 614 3.91 38.85 6.11
C ALA A 614 3.75 39.82 7.29
N LYS A 615 3.21 39.34 8.41
CA LYS A 615 2.91 40.13 9.61
C LYS A 615 4.15 40.36 10.48
N ASN A 616 4.93 39.32 10.84
CA ASN A 616 6.19 39.45 11.59
C ASN A 616 7.35 38.73 10.87
N GLY A 617 8.57 39.26 11.01
CA GLY A 617 9.71 38.87 10.17
C GLY A 617 10.66 37.84 10.78
N LEU A 618 10.77 36.66 10.14
CA LEU A 618 12.01 36.02 9.65
C LEU A 618 11.66 34.59 9.19
N LEU A 619 11.32 34.44 7.90
CA LEU A 619 11.14 33.13 7.28
C LEU A 619 12.40 32.77 6.48
N SER A 620 13.00 31.62 6.82
CA SER A 620 14.09 31.00 6.05
C SER A 620 13.60 30.46 4.70
N GLN A 621 14.47 29.84 3.91
CA GLN A 621 14.16 29.21 2.62
C GLN A 621 12.78 28.57 2.60
N SER A 622 12.00 28.88 1.57
CA SER A 622 10.69 28.28 1.33
C SER A 622 10.52 27.89 -0.14
N ASN A 623 9.55 27.02 -0.41
CA ASN A 623 9.04 26.75 -1.73
C ASN A 623 7.57 27.13 -1.80
N ILE A 624 7.20 28.04 -2.70
CA ILE A 624 5.80 28.39 -2.95
C ILE A 624 5.31 27.51 -4.10
N THR A 625 4.22 26.79 -3.91
CA THR A 625 3.68 25.82 -4.88
C THR A 625 2.27 26.23 -5.30
N LEU A 626 1.99 26.07 -6.58
CA LEU A 626 0.66 26.16 -7.17
C LEU A 626 0.13 24.73 -7.34
N VAL A 627 -1.08 24.46 -6.88
CA VAL A 627 -1.65 23.10 -6.85
C VAL A 627 -3.07 23.03 -7.40
N LEU A 628 -3.42 21.85 -7.91
CA LEU A 628 -4.80 21.45 -8.19
C LEU A 628 -5.24 20.36 -7.22
N ILE A 629 -6.49 20.41 -6.80
CA ILE A 629 -7.09 19.47 -5.86
C ILE A 629 -8.33 18.89 -6.54
N ASP A 630 -8.41 17.57 -6.68
CA ASP A 630 -9.58 16.92 -7.27
C ASP A 630 -10.71 16.69 -6.25
N ASP A 631 -11.86 16.19 -6.71
CA ASP A 631 -13.04 15.89 -5.88
C ASP A 631 -12.77 14.85 -4.76
N ASN A 632 -11.66 14.09 -4.85
CA ASN A 632 -11.22 13.13 -3.83
C ASN A 632 -10.14 13.71 -2.90
N GLY A 633 -9.75 14.97 -3.08
CA GLY A 633 -8.73 15.66 -2.29
C GLY A 633 -7.29 15.35 -2.70
N VAL A 634 -7.05 14.73 -3.86
CA VAL A 634 -5.68 14.46 -4.35
C VAL A 634 -5.06 15.76 -4.85
N ILE A 635 -3.82 16.02 -4.41
CA ILE A 635 -3.09 17.25 -4.71
C ILE A 635 -2.10 17.00 -5.86
N TYR A 636 -2.17 17.83 -6.89
CA TYR A 636 -1.26 17.85 -8.03
C TYR A 636 -0.47 19.15 -8.02
N GLU A 637 0.85 19.09 -7.79
CA GLU A 637 1.73 20.26 -7.94
C GLU A 637 1.85 20.63 -9.41
N ILE A 638 1.38 21.82 -9.75
CA ILE A 638 1.38 22.34 -11.11
C ILE A 638 2.31 23.54 -11.29
N GLY A 639 3.15 23.85 -10.31
CA GLY A 639 4.17 24.87 -10.45
C GLY A 639 4.79 25.21 -9.12
N SER A 640 6.05 25.64 -9.13
CA SER A 640 6.72 26.07 -7.91
C SER A 640 7.75 27.15 -8.13
N GLN A 641 7.96 27.93 -7.09
CA GLN A 641 8.93 28.98 -7.02
C GLN A 641 9.65 28.90 -5.67
N LYS A 642 10.97 28.65 -5.72
CA LYS A 642 11.82 28.79 -4.53
C LYS A 642 11.96 30.27 -4.22
N ASP A 643 11.64 30.66 -3.00
CA ASP A 643 11.92 32.01 -2.51
C ASP A 643 12.59 31.98 -1.13
N ASN A 644 13.60 32.83 -0.99
CA ASN A 644 14.15 33.20 0.31
C ASN A 644 13.22 34.27 0.88
N LEU A 645 12.15 33.80 1.53
CA LEU A 645 11.02 34.66 1.90
C LEU A 645 11.51 35.92 2.62
N GLY A 646 12.43 35.85 3.58
CA GLY A 646 13.20 37.03 4.03
C GLY A 646 12.33 38.28 4.31
N TYR A 647 11.08 38.06 4.73
CA TYR A 647 10.13 39.14 4.92
C TYR A 647 10.52 39.92 6.18
N GLY A 648 10.51 41.24 6.06
CA GLY A 648 10.43 42.12 7.23
C GLY A 648 9.00 42.13 7.79
N GLU A 649 8.86 42.58 9.04
CA GLU A 649 7.55 42.84 9.65
C GLU A 649 6.72 43.77 8.76
N GLY A 650 5.50 43.35 8.40
CA GLY A 650 4.56 44.12 7.58
C GLY A 650 4.88 44.23 6.09
N VAL A 651 5.64 43.30 5.49
CA VAL A 651 6.04 43.36 4.07
C VAL A 651 5.08 42.56 3.18
N THR A 652 4.67 43.15 2.06
CA THR A 652 4.02 42.43 0.94
C THR A 652 5.05 42.14 -0.16
N LYS A 653 5.07 40.93 -0.72
CA LYS A 653 5.83 40.61 -1.93
C LYS A 653 4.92 40.04 -3.01
N HIS A 654 5.23 40.41 -4.24
CA HIS A 654 4.58 39.93 -5.46
C HIS A 654 5.24 38.63 -5.95
N HIS A 655 4.43 37.65 -6.30
CA HIS A 655 4.83 36.35 -6.83
C HIS A 655 4.13 36.07 -8.15
N SER A 656 4.78 35.25 -8.99
CA SER A 656 4.29 34.89 -10.32
C SER A 656 4.73 33.47 -10.65
N ILE A 657 3.77 32.53 -10.63
CA ILE A 657 4.04 31.11 -10.91
C ILE A 657 3.34 30.74 -12.21
N THR A 658 4.11 30.21 -13.17
CA THR A 658 3.54 29.69 -14.42
C THR A 658 3.10 28.24 -14.23
N PRO A 659 1.82 27.91 -14.45
CA PRO A 659 1.34 26.54 -14.30
C PRO A 659 1.95 25.61 -15.36
N THR A 660 2.21 24.37 -14.97
CA THR A 660 2.71 23.26 -15.77
C THR A 660 1.77 22.09 -15.52
N ILE A 661 0.73 21.97 -16.36
CA ILE A 661 -0.29 20.93 -16.21
C ILE A 661 0.18 19.68 -16.95
N SER A 662 0.24 18.53 -16.25
CA SER A 662 0.55 17.26 -16.89
C SER A 662 -0.53 16.89 -17.91
N ARG A 663 -0.12 16.33 -19.06
CA ARG A 663 -1.06 15.78 -20.06
C ARG A 663 -1.82 14.55 -19.54
N SER A 664 -1.31 13.90 -18.49
CA SER A 664 -1.94 12.75 -17.82
C SER A 664 -2.95 13.14 -16.74
N LEU A 665 -3.12 14.42 -16.44
CA LEU A 665 -4.07 14.88 -15.43
C LEU A 665 -5.51 14.67 -15.95
N PRO A 666 -6.41 14.03 -15.19
CA PRO A 666 -7.80 13.85 -15.60
C PRO A 666 -8.49 15.20 -15.88
N TYR A 667 -9.34 15.27 -16.88
CA TYR A 667 -10.09 16.51 -17.18
C TYR A 667 -11.33 16.61 -16.31
N GLY A 668 -11.69 17.82 -15.87
CA GLY A 668 -12.82 18.00 -14.96
C GLY A 668 -12.71 19.23 -14.08
N GLN A 669 -13.52 19.26 -13.02
CA GLN A 669 -13.49 20.31 -12.01
C GLN A 669 -12.36 20.04 -11.02
N TYR A 670 -11.62 21.09 -10.69
CA TYR A 670 -10.55 21.07 -9.69
C TYR A 670 -10.63 22.34 -8.85
N ASP A 671 -10.13 22.24 -7.62
CA ASP A 671 -9.86 23.39 -6.78
C ASP A 671 -8.39 23.80 -6.98
N ILE A 672 -8.13 24.99 -7.54
CA ILE A 672 -6.77 25.54 -7.68
C ILE A 672 -6.40 26.37 -6.46
N GLY A 673 -5.18 26.21 -5.96
CA GLY A 673 -4.70 27.01 -4.84
C GLY A 673 -3.20 27.16 -4.72
N ILE A 674 -2.77 27.98 -3.76
CA ILE A 674 -1.36 28.27 -3.45
C ILE A 674 -0.98 27.68 -2.08
N MET A 675 0.16 26.98 -2.01
CA MET A 675 0.75 26.41 -0.80
C MET A 675 2.20 26.93 -0.58
N VAL A 676 2.70 26.93 0.67
CA VAL A 676 4.07 27.39 1.00
C VAL A 676 4.77 26.41 1.94
N HIS A 677 5.80 25.76 1.41
CA HIS A 677 6.65 24.81 2.13
C HIS A 677 7.80 25.57 2.81
N ILE A 678 7.95 25.49 4.13
CA ILE A 678 9.05 26.13 4.87
C ILE A 678 10.06 25.05 5.28
N PHE A 679 11.32 25.14 4.84
CA PHE A 679 12.28 24.01 4.92
C PHE A 679 12.76 23.58 6.33
N VAL A 680 12.29 24.20 7.42
CA VAL A 680 12.81 23.96 8.79
C VAL A 680 11.85 23.15 9.69
N THR A 681 10.61 22.93 9.24
CA THR A 681 9.59 22.06 9.85
C THR A 681 8.71 21.53 8.71
N ASP A 682 7.97 20.43 8.88
CA ASP A 682 7.13 19.77 7.85
C ASP A 682 6.42 20.67 6.82
N THR A 683 6.04 20.10 5.68
CA THR A 683 5.18 20.75 4.65
C THR A 683 3.95 21.42 5.29
N HIS A 684 3.68 22.68 4.96
CA HIS A 684 2.52 23.44 5.47
C HIS A 684 1.72 24.03 4.30
N ALA A 685 0.40 23.88 4.29
CA ALA A 685 -0.47 24.65 3.40
C ALA A 685 -0.70 26.06 3.96
N LEU A 686 -0.70 27.08 3.11
CA LEU A 686 -1.02 28.44 3.54
C LEU A 686 -2.50 28.54 3.91
N VAL A 687 -2.74 29.07 5.11
CA VAL A 687 -4.08 29.46 5.55
C VAL A 687 -4.31 30.93 5.20
N VAL A 688 -5.37 31.18 4.44
CA VAL A 688 -5.90 32.51 4.16
C VAL A 688 -6.57 33.07 5.42
N ASN A 689 -5.94 34.04 6.07
CA ASN A 689 -6.39 34.58 7.35
C ASN A 689 -7.14 35.92 7.25
N GLU A 690 -7.95 36.14 6.20
CA GLU A 690 -8.95 37.21 6.21
C GLU A 690 -10.30 36.75 5.61
N VAL A 691 -11.38 37.13 6.30
CA VAL A 691 -12.75 36.96 5.84
C VAL A 691 -12.90 37.65 4.47
N GLY A 692 -13.07 36.88 3.40
CA GLY A 692 -13.37 37.40 2.06
C GLY A 692 -12.37 37.07 0.94
N VAL A 693 -11.33 36.27 1.19
CA VAL A 693 -10.38 35.83 0.15
C VAL A 693 -10.56 34.33 -0.13
N ASN A 694 -10.87 33.97 -1.38
CA ASN A 694 -11.11 32.58 -1.79
C ASN A 694 -9.80 31.93 -2.29
N ASN A 695 -9.30 30.93 -1.57
CA ASN A 695 -8.23 30.03 -1.98
C ASN A 695 -8.35 28.72 -1.16
N PRO A 696 -8.58 27.55 -1.79
CA PRO A 696 -8.63 27.35 -3.24
C PRO A 696 -9.91 27.90 -3.90
N VAL A 697 -9.89 27.97 -5.23
CA VAL A 697 -11.03 28.36 -6.08
C VAL A 697 -11.32 27.25 -7.08
N GLN A 698 -12.60 26.95 -7.32
CA GLN A 698 -12.99 25.97 -8.33
C GLN A 698 -12.71 26.50 -9.74
N ILE A 699 -12.05 25.68 -10.55
CA ILE A 699 -11.73 25.92 -11.96
C ILE A 699 -11.95 24.64 -12.78
N THR A 700 -11.94 24.78 -14.09
CA THR A 700 -12.03 23.65 -15.01
C THR A 700 -10.66 23.35 -15.61
N VAL A 701 -10.19 22.10 -15.50
CA VAL A 701 -9.08 21.59 -16.32
C VAL A 701 -9.67 21.09 -17.63
N ASP A 702 -9.39 21.83 -18.70
CA ASP A 702 -9.89 21.51 -20.03
C ASP A 702 -9.13 20.32 -20.64
N PRO A 703 -9.83 19.48 -21.43
CA PRO A 703 -9.17 18.49 -22.27
C PRO A 703 -8.15 19.16 -23.19
N VAL A 704 -7.00 18.51 -23.39
CA VAL A 704 -6.06 18.93 -24.44
C VAL A 704 -6.85 18.91 -25.75
N PRO A 705 -7.00 20.04 -26.48
CA PRO A 705 -7.62 19.98 -27.79
C PRO A 705 -6.81 19.01 -28.64
N GLN A 706 -7.48 18.06 -29.30
CA GLN A 706 -6.88 17.02 -30.16
C GLN A 706 -5.90 17.65 -31.15
N VAL A 707 -4.63 17.77 -30.77
CA VAL A 707 -3.62 18.29 -31.70
C VAL A 707 -3.31 17.15 -32.66
N PRO A 708 -3.51 17.35 -33.98
CA PRO A 708 -3.06 16.39 -34.97
C PRO A 708 -1.54 16.21 -34.80
N PHE A 709 -1.07 14.97 -34.69
CA PHE A 709 0.39 14.70 -34.74
C PHE A 709 0.83 14.21 -36.13
N VAL A 710 -0.14 13.84 -36.97
CA VAL A 710 0.07 13.44 -38.37
C VAL A 710 -0.70 14.39 -39.29
N ARG A 711 -0.04 14.85 -40.35
CA ARG A 711 -0.59 15.68 -41.42
C ARG A 711 -0.56 14.93 -42.74
N LEU A 712 -1.62 15.04 -43.52
CA LEU A 712 -1.70 14.64 -44.92
C LEU A 712 -1.08 15.74 -45.80
N THR A 713 0.03 15.45 -46.48
CA THR A 713 0.65 16.37 -47.44
C THR A 713 0.02 16.27 -48.82
N GLU A 714 -0.67 15.17 -49.12
CA GLU A 714 -1.56 15.06 -50.27
C GLU A 714 -3.00 14.84 -49.80
N SER A 715 -3.95 15.53 -50.43
CA SER A 715 -5.36 15.36 -50.10
C SER A 715 -5.82 13.94 -50.45
N LEU A 716 -6.57 13.32 -49.54
CA LEU A 716 -7.26 12.06 -49.84
C LEU A 716 -8.19 12.25 -51.05
N PRO A 717 -8.45 11.18 -51.83
CA PRO A 717 -9.43 11.24 -52.89
C PRO A 717 -10.79 11.68 -52.33
N THR A 718 -11.45 12.63 -53.00
CA THR A 718 -12.73 13.17 -52.55
C THR A 718 -13.87 12.14 -52.60
N SER A 719 -13.76 11.17 -53.50
CA SER A 719 -14.64 10.00 -53.53
C SER A 719 -13.98 8.80 -54.21
N LEU A 720 -14.36 7.59 -53.77
CA LEU A 720 -13.98 6.32 -54.41
C LEU A 720 -15.23 5.51 -54.76
N THR A 721 -15.27 4.88 -55.94
CA THR A 721 -16.34 3.95 -56.33
C THR A 721 -15.79 2.53 -56.29
N MET A 722 -16.45 1.62 -55.57
CA MET A 722 -15.97 0.26 -55.34
C MET A 722 -17.12 -0.71 -55.11
N VAL A 723 -16.85 -2.01 -55.27
CA VAL A 723 -17.82 -3.08 -55.04
C VAL A 723 -17.67 -3.60 -53.61
N ALA A 724 -18.78 -3.98 -52.96
CA ALA A 724 -18.74 -4.60 -51.63
C ALA A 724 -17.90 -5.89 -51.66
N GLY A 725 -17.04 -6.08 -50.65
CA GLY A 725 -16.14 -7.24 -50.56
C GLY A 725 -14.80 -7.09 -51.31
N GLU A 726 -14.62 -6.06 -52.15
CA GLU A 726 -13.36 -5.85 -52.85
C GLU A 726 -12.25 -5.28 -51.95
N ASN A 727 -11.03 -5.72 -52.24
CA ASN A 727 -9.81 -5.13 -51.69
C ASN A 727 -9.43 -3.89 -52.50
N PHE A 728 -9.05 -2.82 -51.80
CA PHE A 728 -8.48 -1.64 -52.41
C PHE A 728 -7.30 -1.13 -51.59
N THR A 729 -6.38 -0.41 -52.24
CA THR A 729 -5.27 0.23 -51.54
C THR A 729 -5.53 1.72 -51.47
N LEU A 730 -5.61 2.26 -50.25
CA LEU A 730 -5.61 3.70 -50.02
C LEU A 730 -4.17 4.20 -50.01
N VAL A 731 -3.86 5.11 -50.94
CA VAL A 731 -2.53 5.74 -51.06
C VAL A 731 -2.65 7.21 -50.67
N SER A 732 -1.83 7.64 -49.72
CA SER A 732 -1.72 9.05 -49.33
C SER A 732 -0.32 9.33 -48.78
N GLN A 733 0.11 10.59 -48.81
CA GLN A 733 1.41 10.98 -48.28
C GLN A 733 1.24 11.63 -46.90
N LEU A 734 1.95 11.10 -45.91
CA LEU A 734 1.88 11.56 -44.52
C LEU A 734 3.18 12.25 -44.12
N ASP A 735 3.05 13.27 -43.27
CA ASP A 735 4.13 13.99 -42.65
C ASP A 735 3.83 14.17 -41.16
N LEU A 736 4.86 14.17 -40.32
CA LEU A 736 4.70 14.41 -38.89
C LEU A 736 4.64 15.91 -38.62
N LEU A 737 3.67 16.33 -37.81
CA LEU A 737 3.68 17.68 -37.26
C LEU A 737 4.78 17.75 -36.22
N LYS A 738 5.76 18.65 -36.45
CA LYS A 738 7.01 18.77 -35.70
C LYS A 738 6.75 18.75 -34.18
N ALA A 739 7.11 17.65 -33.53
CA ALA A 739 7.15 17.60 -32.07
C ALA A 739 8.37 18.38 -31.57
N GLU A 740 8.24 19.04 -30.42
CA GLU A 740 9.36 19.76 -29.79
C GLU A 740 10.43 18.82 -29.20
N ASP A 741 10.16 17.51 -29.16
CA ASP A 741 11.05 16.49 -28.61
C ASP A 741 11.55 15.54 -29.73
N ASP A 742 12.87 15.35 -29.85
CA ASP A 742 13.58 14.55 -30.88
C ASP A 742 13.34 13.01 -30.82
N PHE A 743 12.19 12.55 -30.32
CA PHE A 743 11.89 11.12 -30.21
C PHE A 743 11.14 10.56 -31.44
N PRO A 744 11.45 9.33 -31.89
CA PRO A 744 10.69 8.67 -32.95
C PRO A 744 9.29 8.29 -32.43
N TYR A 745 8.25 8.68 -33.15
CA TYR A 745 6.86 8.31 -32.86
C TYR A 745 6.56 6.93 -33.46
N VAL A 746 5.88 6.06 -32.70
CA VAL A 746 5.34 4.79 -33.23
C VAL A 746 3.84 4.85 -33.08
N GLY A 747 3.11 4.78 -34.20
CA GLY A 747 1.67 4.93 -34.21
C GLY A 747 0.98 4.01 -35.21
N THR A 748 -0.32 3.87 -35.06
CA THR A 748 -1.17 3.04 -35.93
C THR A 748 -2.20 3.92 -36.63
N VAL A 749 -2.27 3.89 -37.95
CA VAL A 749 -3.37 4.52 -38.70
C VAL A 749 -4.40 3.46 -39.04
N ILE A 750 -5.66 3.71 -38.68
CA ILE A 750 -6.77 2.78 -38.88
C ILE A 750 -7.83 3.44 -39.76
N ALA A 751 -8.32 2.70 -40.76
CA ALA A 751 -9.45 3.09 -41.60
C ALA A 751 -10.73 2.41 -41.12
N TYR A 752 -11.81 3.19 -41.01
CA TYR A 752 -13.14 2.74 -40.64
C TYR A 752 -14.16 3.15 -41.70
N VAL A 753 -15.05 2.25 -42.09
CA VAL A 753 -16.29 2.62 -42.79
C VAL A 753 -17.36 2.90 -41.75
N VAL A 754 -18.02 4.05 -41.86
CA VAL A 754 -19.17 4.43 -41.02
C VAL A 754 -20.46 4.04 -41.72
N LEU A 755 -21.25 3.22 -41.03
CA LEU A 755 -22.59 2.84 -41.45
C LEU A 755 -23.62 3.95 -41.13
N PRO A 756 -24.81 3.95 -41.77
CA PRO A 756 -25.85 4.97 -41.51
C PRO A 756 -26.33 5.08 -40.06
N ASP A 757 -26.14 4.02 -39.24
CA ASP A 757 -26.44 4.00 -37.81
C ASP A 757 -25.27 4.51 -36.93
N SER A 758 -24.27 5.15 -37.55
CA SER A 758 -23.03 5.65 -36.92
C SER A 758 -22.10 4.56 -36.37
N LYS A 759 -22.35 3.29 -36.69
CA LYS A 759 -21.43 2.20 -36.33
C LYS A 759 -20.18 2.24 -37.24
N LYS A 760 -19.00 2.24 -36.62
CA LYS A 760 -17.69 2.13 -37.31
C LYS A 760 -17.30 0.66 -37.50
N ILE A 761 -16.91 0.29 -38.72
CA ILE A 761 -16.32 -1.02 -39.03
C ILE A 761 -14.90 -0.79 -39.52
N LYS A 762 -13.91 -1.39 -38.85
CA LYS A 762 -12.51 -1.35 -39.26
C LYS A 762 -12.33 -2.07 -40.59
N VAL A 763 -11.77 -1.39 -41.58
CA VAL A 763 -11.55 -1.92 -42.94
C VAL A 763 -10.09 -1.96 -43.36
N GLY A 764 -9.20 -1.26 -42.65
CA GLY A 764 -7.76 -1.27 -42.91
C GLY A 764 -6.96 -0.78 -41.69
N GLU A 765 -5.71 -1.19 -41.59
CA GLU A 765 -4.78 -0.79 -40.52
C GLU A 765 -3.35 -0.84 -41.04
N ILE A 766 -2.54 0.10 -40.59
CA ILE A 766 -1.09 0.06 -40.77
C ILE A 766 -0.39 0.58 -39.51
N VAL A 767 0.64 -0.13 -39.07
CA VAL A 767 1.48 0.23 -37.94
C VAL A 767 2.80 0.73 -38.51
N GLU A 768 3.12 2.01 -38.30
CA GLU A 768 4.35 2.62 -38.81
C GLU A 768 5.14 3.34 -37.72
N GLN A 769 6.46 3.39 -37.91
CA GLN A 769 7.36 4.18 -37.08
C GLN A 769 7.65 5.51 -37.79
N PHE A 770 6.99 6.56 -37.34
CA PHE A 770 7.17 7.91 -37.86
C PHE A 770 8.36 8.59 -37.18
N VAL A 771 9.40 8.95 -37.94
CA VAL A 771 10.60 9.61 -37.39
C VAL A 771 10.68 11.05 -37.89
N THR A 772 10.86 12.01 -36.99
CA THR A 772 11.14 13.40 -37.33
C THR A 772 12.46 13.44 -38.14
N HIS A 773 12.48 14.12 -39.29
CA HIS A 773 13.63 14.31 -40.21
C HIS A 773 13.76 13.41 -41.46
N LEU A 774 12.75 12.64 -41.85
CA LEU A 774 12.69 11.97 -43.17
C LEU A 774 11.72 12.69 -44.13
N GLU A 775 11.91 12.54 -45.45
CA GLU A 775 10.95 13.02 -46.44
C GLU A 775 9.57 12.36 -46.22
N PRO A 776 8.44 13.02 -46.58
CA PRO A 776 7.11 12.50 -46.31
C PRO A 776 6.91 11.11 -46.94
N GLU A 777 6.53 10.12 -46.11
CA GLU A 777 6.39 8.73 -46.55
C GLU A 777 5.03 8.47 -47.21
N LEU A 778 5.03 7.62 -48.24
CA LEU A 778 3.81 7.14 -48.89
C LEU A 778 3.17 6.05 -48.04
N LEU A 779 1.99 6.35 -47.49
CA LEU A 779 1.13 5.38 -46.83
C LEU A 779 0.49 4.47 -47.89
N HIS A 780 0.74 3.16 -47.78
CA HIS A 780 0.07 2.14 -48.60
C HIS A 780 -0.81 1.27 -47.69
N MET A 781 -2.06 1.71 -47.42
CA MET A 781 -2.98 0.95 -46.59
C MET A 781 -3.84 0.02 -47.44
N ASN A 782 -3.72 -1.28 -47.23
CA ASN A 782 -4.63 -2.26 -47.83
C ASN A 782 -5.91 -2.31 -47.01
N CYS A 783 -7.03 -2.04 -47.67
CA CYS A 783 -8.36 -2.02 -47.09
C CYS A 783 -9.23 -3.09 -47.74
N GLN A 784 -10.14 -3.69 -46.96
CA GLN A 784 -11.18 -4.58 -47.47
C GLN A 784 -12.55 -4.07 -47.02
N LEU A 785 -13.45 -3.83 -47.97
CA LEU A 785 -14.82 -3.48 -47.62
C LEU A 785 -15.57 -4.71 -47.08
N PRO A 786 -16.44 -4.53 -46.07
CA PRO A 786 -17.31 -5.60 -45.59
C PRO A 786 -18.20 -6.17 -46.70
N ASP A 787 -18.32 -7.49 -46.73
CA ASP A 787 -19.29 -8.18 -47.58
C ASP A 787 -20.72 -7.76 -47.21
N GLY A 788 -21.59 -7.63 -48.21
CA GLY A 788 -23.02 -7.35 -48.01
C GLY A 788 -23.39 -5.90 -47.70
N LEU A 789 -22.46 -4.94 -47.85
CA LEU A 789 -22.81 -3.52 -47.92
C LEU A 789 -23.80 -3.27 -49.07
N ARG A 790 -24.88 -2.52 -48.79
CA ARG A 790 -25.88 -2.16 -49.80
C ARG A 790 -25.35 -1.06 -50.71
N ASN A 791 -25.91 -0.93 -51.91
CA ASN A 791 -25.62 0.21 -52.76
C ASN A 791 -25.93 1.52 -52.05
N GLY A 792 -24.97 2.43 -51.99
CA GLY A 792 -25.11 3.65 -51.23
C GLY A 792 -23.81 4.44 -51.11
N VAL A 793 -23.94 5.62 -50.51
CA VAL A 793 -22.80 6.48 -50.17
C VAL A 793 -22.47 6.25 -48.70
N TYR A 794 -21.21 5.96 -48.44
CA TYR A 794 -20.63 5.74 -47.12
C TYR A 794 -19.47 6.69 -46.90
N GLU A 795 -19.03 6.82 -45.66
CA GLU A 795 -17.86 7.61 -45.29
C GLU A 795 -16.77 6.69 -44.74
N LEU A 796 -15.58 6.80 -45.31
CA LEU A 796 -14.36 6.18 -44.83
C LEU A 796 -13.60 7.19 -43.98
N TYR A 797 -13.46 6.89 -42.71
CA TYR A 797 -12.74 7.69 -41.72
C TYR A 797 -11.37 7.11 -41.45
N LEU A 798 -10.36 7.96 -41.37
CA LEU A 798 -9.02 7.60 -40.94
C LEU A 798 -8.75 8.17 -39.55
N GLU A 799 -8.15 7.37 -38.67
CA GLU A 799 -7.74 7.79 -37.33
C GLU A 799 -6.31 7.35 -37.05
N ALA A 800 -5.51 8.21 -36.40
CA ALA A 800 -4.15 7.91 -36.01
C ALA A 800 -4.06 7.69 -34.49
N TRP A 801 -3.42 6.59 -34.07
CA TRP A 801 -3.28 6.19 -32.67
C TRP A 801 -1.81 6.21 -32.28
N ASP A 802 -1.49 6.80 -31.13
CA ASP A 802 -0.15 6.74 -30.54
C ASP A 802 -0.03 5.50 -29.66
N LYS A 803 1.05 4.72 -29.83
CA LYS A 803 1.32 3.54 -28.99
C LYS A 803 1.45 3.88 -27.50
N HIS A 804 1.85 5.11 -27.16
CA HIS A 804 1.97 5.57 -25.78
C HIS A 804 0.63 6.03 -25.19
N TYR A 805 -0.36 6.31 -26.05
CA TYR A 805 -1.71 6.77 -25.65
C TYR A 805 -2.79 5.99 -26.42
N PRO A 806 -2.94 4.69 -26.12
CA PRO A 806 -3.78 3.77 -26.90
C PRO A 806 -5.29 4.00 -26.75
N ASP A 807 -5.71 4.97 -25.93
CA ASP A 807 -7.12 5.25 -25.61
C ASP A 807 -7.67 6.52 -26.26
N ILE A 808 -6.84 7.31 -26.97
CA ILE A 808 -7.26 8.59 -27.58
C ILE A 808 -6.77 8.67 -29.04
N PRO A 809 -7.65 8.52 -30.04
CA PRO A 809 -7.28 8.73 -31.44
C PRO A 809 -7.11 10.21 -31.76
N SER A 810 -6.17 10.51 -32.65
CA SER A 810 -5.99 11.81 -33.28
C SER A 810 -6.59 11.85 -34.68
N ARG A 811 -7.09 13.02 -35.10
CA ARG A 811 -7.63 13.25 -36.45
C ARG A 811 -6.52 13.66 -37.41
N LEU A 812 -6.64 13.27 -38.67
CA LEU A 812 -5.70 13.67 -39.72
C LEU A 812 -6.09 15.02 -40.31
N VAL A 813 -5.13 15.94 -40.41
CA VAL A 813 -5.32 17.27 -41.02
C VAL A 813 -4.58 17.39 -42.34
N GLY A 814 -5.11 18.17 -43.28
CA GLY A 814 -4.42 18.52 -44.53
C GLY A 814 -3.42 19.66 -44.38
N GLU A 815 -2.77 20.05 -45.49
CA GLU A 815 -1.81 21.16 -45.55
C GLU A 815 -2.36 22.50 -45.01
N ASN A 816 -3.66 22.71 -45.09
CA ASN A 816 -4.35 23.92 -44.62
C ASN A 816 -4.90 23.79 -43.19
N GLU A 817 -4.46 22.77 -42.43
CA GLU A 817 -4.90 22.44 -41.07
C GLU A 817 -6.40 22.08 -40.96
N ASN A 818 -7.12 22.01 -42.08
CA ASN A 818 -8.48 21.50 -42.09
C ASN A 818 -8.45 19.98 -41.92
N ILE A 819 -9.45 19.47 -41.19
CA ILE A 819 -9.59 18.05 -40.96
C ILE A 819 -9.96 17.34 -42.27
N ASN A 820 -9.04 16.51 -42.76
CA ASN A 820 -9.11 15.84 -44.06
C ASN A 820 -9.02 14.32 -43.88
N ASP A 821 -9.73 13.78 -42.89
CA ASP A 821 -9.70 12.36 -42.52
C ASP A 821 -10.89 11.56 -43.05
N VAL A 822 -11.72 12.14 -43.92
CA VAL A 822 -12.93 11.51 -44.48
C VAL A 822 -12.86 11.41 -46.00
N VAL A 823 -13.12 10.22 -46.53
CA VAL A 823 -13.32 9.94 -47.96
C VAL A 823 -14.73 9.42 -48.18
N LYS A 824 -15.45 9.97 -49.17
CA LYS A 824 -16.75 9.41 -49.56
C LYS A 824 -16.55 8.14 -50.38
N ILE A 825 -17.20 7.05 -49.99
CA ILE A 825 -17.20 5.80 -50.76
C ILE A 825 -18.58 5.60 -51.38
N ILE A 826 -18.63 5.32 -52.67
CA ILE A 826 -19.84 4.94 -53.40
C ILE A 826 -19.76 3.43 -53.64
N VAL A 827 -20.56 2.67 -52.90
CA VAL A 827 -20.66 1.21 -53.06
C VAL A 827 -21.64 0.92 -54.19
N VAL A 828 -21.18 0.18 -55.20
CA VAL A 828 -21.98 -0.23 -56.36
C VAL A 828 -22.02 -1.76 -56.47
N ASP A 829 -23.14 -2.27 -56.99
CA ASP A 829 -23.35 -3.71 -57.18
C ASP A 829 -22.60 -4.18 -58.44
N ASP A 830 -22.03 -5.40 -58.39
CA ASP A 830 -21.22 -6.00 -59.46
C ASP A 830 -22.09 -6.50 -60.62
N GLY A 831 -22.83 -5.58 -61.24
CA GLY A 831 -23.50 -5.77 -62.54
C GLY A 831 -24.46 -6.97 -62.65
N LYS A 832 -24.84 -7.61 -61.54
CA LYS A 832 -25.64 -8.84 -61.53
C LYS A 832 -26.86 -8.70 -60.63
N TYR A 833 -27.71 -7.70 -60.85
CA TYR A 833 -29.17 -7.81 -60.64
C TYR A 833 -29.86 -6.57 -61.24
N SER A 834 -30.30 -6.67 -62.48
CA SER A 834 -31.18 -5.68 -63.10
C SER A 834 -32.65 -6.01 -62.80
N GLN A 835 -33.38 -4.96 -62.38
CA GLN A 835 -34.83 -4.79 -62.38
C GLN A 835 -35.64 -5.53 -61.30
N SER A 836 -36.07 -4.80 -60.27
CA SER A 836 -37.43 -4.22 -60.27
C SER A 836 -37.72 -3.45 -58.97
N VAL A 837 -37.46 -2.14 -58.92
CA VAL A 837 -38.29 -1.20 -58.14
C VAL A 837 -38.19 0.17 -58.83
N GLU A 838 -39.09 0.43 -59.79
CA GLU A 838 -39.51 1.80 -60.03
C GLU A 838 -40.64 2.14 -59.07
N SER A 839 -40.50 3.30 -58.45
CA SER A 839 -41.54 4.24 -58.02
C SER A 839 -41.62 4.51 -56.52
N SER A 840 -41.72 5.82 -56.26
CA SER A 840 -41.95 6.51 -55.00
C SER A 840 -40.78 6.48 -54.01
N TYR A 841 -40.03 7.58 -53.90
CA TYR A 841 -40.30 8.63 -52.90
C TYR A 841 -39.38 9.83 -53.14
N SER A 842 -39.91 10.82 -53.84
CA SER A 842 -39.54 12.23 -53.64
C SER A 842 -40.21 12.73 -52.35
N LYS A 843 -39.48 13.52 -51.55
CA LYS A 843 -39.79 14.04 -50.19
C LYS A 843 -39.47 13.00 -49.11
N ILE A 844 -38.55 13.23 -48.17
CA ILE A 844 -38.21 14.44 -47.41
C ILE A 844 -36.69 14.55 -47.25
#